data_AF-A0AAN1WGL5-F1
#
_entry.id   AF-A0AAN1WGL5-F1
#
_cell.length_a   1.000
_cell.length_b   1.000
_cell.length_c   1.000
_cell.angle_alpha   90.00
_cell.angle_beta   90.00
_cell.angle_gamma   90.00
#
_symmetry.space_group_name_H-M   'P 1'
#
loop_
_entity.id
_entity.type
_entity.pdbx_description
1 polymer ?
#
loop_
_entity_poly.entity_id
_entity_poly.type
_entity_poly.pdbx_seq_one_letter_code
_entity_poly.pdbx_strand_id
1 'polypeptide(L)'
;MIRLKQNTLKLSASAFSTRLFIAMASVLLASCMAEPEPEPELEPSLVFNEIISNNEGVYIDENGELDDWVEIANASDGPLDLSDFSIADGGSPVIGLPSILLQPQEVIVLWADDAPEEGEKHLPFKISSSGETLKLFNSENIIVDEVAVPKLDDNQAYARFPSISGNFSQCRYTSPQKSNGASCQAIAAPTVEDTIKFDNYDVSGWPSSMVPTGLAINELALNPARFIELKNFSSEPVDLNNYQLTLGAMDANSPLPVWNRDLAIILPNQMLAPGEVTSVGLTASDVEALVLQPFFEGGVVLYRVGTNNATKVDAVPFMYWPEQAVLARKTTTPYNFNFCQGASENADNQCTVLPSRELGNRARGLYTPNDFNALEKGMGKANIASVKFVIDINNGNTVHYLSSERWPLHYTFVREVINNLPELNRCDSVQAQEFNRGWAQFSQQNYANSVTRSYHLGTLSHHANADIRAVEFTFGDAITAPQIIDVFYTATAAMPEPTRWVYRPQNESQIARARLIEGELPIVGPNAPFQNLTLQALASGVAYGTLEFIETSELDSAFLGPKTIVITNDVPNDIGFVGGLITEAFQTPLAHVNILSQGRGTPNLALPNARLTPEIMALLNKLVRFEVSASGYSIRAAALEEAEVFWAQHNPNTEVLVPRLDDVTKHLIDLSVSGIDALPTIGAKAAQLAELFNLAPLATRCAEGASFAVPEKAFAIPMRHYLDHFSASGAQAYLMAEMAQELFKTDVSYRRTVLHTAQQMILQHPVDALLLAEVEAAVAQKFGSDRVRFRSSSNTEDLSNFNGAGLYTSQSAEIGDDDRKVEDAMRAVWASLWNVRAYEERNYARVDQSQVAMGILVHQAFRNERANGVAIARNILNPTRSDQYYFNSQGGEASVTNPAPGVITEQLVYQFPPRTPRLTYHSHSSIVQGAVTTPQEIRALACAMNAVQNHFEGLLNAEGDDPWFTMESEFKFLGAQRTLLIKQARPYPIGDVNIANDCRGI
;
A
#
# COMPACT_ATOMS: atom_id res chain seq x y z
N MET A 1 64.77 -8.79 0.94
CA MET A 1 65.91 -7.88 1.20
C MET A 1 65.64 -7.12 2.50
N ILE A 2 66.55 -7.27 3.48
CA ILE A 2 67.04 -6.24 4.43
C ILE A 2 65.97 -5.54 5.31
N ARG A 3 65.74 -6.05 6.55
CA ARG A 3 66.25 -5.55 7.86
C ARG A 3 65.58 -4.25 8.36
N LEU A 4 64.81 -4.27 9.47
CA LEU A 4 65.18 -4.33 10.90
C LEU A 4 65.32 -2.95 11.57
N LYS A 5 64.49 -2.71 12.61
CA LYS A 5 64.76 -2.02 13.90
C LYS A 5 63.73 -2.59 14.88
N GLN A 6 63.98 -3.38 15.93
CA GLN A 6 65.02 -3.51 16.96
C GLN A 6 64.97 -2.44 18.07
N ASN A 7 64.68 -2.93 19.29
CA ASN A 7 65.12 -2.54 20.66
C ASN A 7 63.95 -2.33 21.65
N THR A 8 63.65 -3.27 22.58
CA THR A 8 64.26 -3.55 23.93
C THR A 8 63.97 -2.44 24.96
N LEU A 9 63.62 -2.64 26.25
CA LEU A 9 64.20 -3.51 27.28
C LEU A 9 63.36 -3.45 28.61
N LYS A 10 63.19 -4.60 29.28
CA LYS A 10 63.19 -4.95 30.75
C LYS A 10 62.31 -4.19 31.79
N LEU A 11 61.49 -4.88 32.60
CA LEU A 11 61.73 -5.77 33.79
C LEU A 11 62.09 -5.01 35.09
N SER A 12 61.27 -5.16 36.14
CA SER A 12 61.76 -5.49 37.48
C SER A 12 60.66 -6.04 38.40
N ALA A 13 60.97 -7.17 39.03
CA ALA A 13 60.29 -7.73 40.20
C ALA A 13 61.19 -7.59 41.44
N SER A 14 60.59 -7.65 42.63
CA SER A 14 61.10 -8.05 43.97
C SER A 14 60.51 -7.12 45.05
N ALA A 15 59.69 -7.57 46.02
CA ALA A 15 59.89 -8.53 47.12
C ALA A 15 60.50 -7.88 48.40
N PHE A 16 59.90 -8.25 49.54
CA PHE A 16 60.41 -8.35 50.93
C PHE A 16 59.91 -7.42 52.07
N SER A 17 59.60 -8.11 53.18
CA SER A 17 59.69 -7.74 54.61
C SER A 17 58.49 -7.01 55.24
N THR A 18 57.62 -7.63 56.05
CA THR A 18 57.76 -8.24 57.40
C THR A 18 58.09 -7.24 58.53
N ARG A 19 57.10 -6.94 59.39
CA ARG A 19 57.09 -6.96 60.87
C ARG A 19 55.95 -6.05 61.39
N LEU A 20 55.29 -6.18 62.54
CA LEU A 20 55.17 -7.11 63.67
C LEU A 20 54.71 -6.22 64.85
N PHE A 21 53.53 -6.48 65.42
CA PHE A 21 53.19 -6.50 66.86
C PHE A 21 52.63 -5.28 67.67
N ILE A 22 51.62 -5.65 68.49
CA ILE A 22 51.20 -5.21 69.86
C ILE A 22 50.04 -4.19 69.95
N ALA A 23 49.01 -4.31 70.82
CA ALA A 23 48.43 -5.37 71.66
C ALA A 23 47.19 -4.81 72.43
N MET A 24 46.51 -5.70 73.16
CA MET A 24 45.46 -5.57 74.21
C MET A 24 44.00 -5.57 73.71
N ALA A 25 43.20 -6.65 73.78
CA ALA A 25 42.92 -7.71 74.77
C ALA A 25 41.74 -7.41 75.71
N SER A 26 40.60 -8.06 75.45
CA SER A 26 39.60 -8.51 76.43
C SER A 26 38.95 -9.80 75.92
N VAL A 27 39.02 -10.83 76.75
CA VAL A 27 38.62 -12.22 76.55
C VAL A 27 37.13 -12.40 76.84
N LEU A 28 36.40 -13.25 76.10
CA LEU A 28 35.42 -14.23 76.64
C LEU A 28 34.77 -15.11 75.54
N LEU A 29 35.15 -16.39 75.57
CA LEU A 29 34.33 -17.62 75.42
C LEU A 29 33.16 -17.68 74.40
N ALA A 30 33.38 -18.51 73.38
CA ALA A 30 32.47 -19.51 72.79
C ALA A 30 30.94 -19.30 72.87
N SER A 31 30.31 -18.97 71.74
CA SER A 31 29.01 -19.54 71.33
C SER A 31 28.75 -19.23 69.85
N CYS A 32 28.01 -20.11 69.16
CA CYS A 32 27.61 -20.00 67.76
C CYS A 32 27.03 -18.63 67.40
N MET A 33 27.57 -17.99 66.35
CA MET A 33 26.79 -17.12 65.47
C MET A 33 27.24 -17.45 64.05
N ALA A 34 26.48 -18.32 63.38
CA ALA A 34 26.52 -18.40 61.94
C ALA A 34 26.16 -17.02 61.40
N GLU A 35 26.96 -16.49 60.48
CA GLU A 35 26.50 -15.42 59.59
C GLU A 35 25.23 -15.95 58.91
N PRO A 36 24.14 -15.16 58.82
CA PRO A 36 22.97 -15.62 58.11
C PRO A 36 23.38 -15.87 56.66
N GLU A 37 23.20 -17.11 56.20
CA GLU A 37 23.17 -17.40 54.76
C GLU A 37 22.14 -16.43 54.13
N PRO A 38 22.43 -15.81 52.97
CA PRO A 38 21.43 -15.02 52.29
C PRO A 38 20.20 -15.91 52.06
N GLU A 39 19.03 -15.44 52.50
CA GLU A 39 17.76 -16.11 52.19
C GLU A 39 17.70 -16.34 50.68
N PRO A 40 17.31 -17.54 50.22
CA PRO A 40 17.15 -17.78 48.80
C PRO A 40 16.10 -16.79 48.27
N GLU A 41 16.48 -15.95 47.31
CA GLU A 41 15.51 -15.19 46.52
C GLU A 41 14.52 -16.19 45.93
N LEU A 42 13.25 -16.07 46.29
CA LEU A 42 12.16 -16.84 45.70
C LEU A 42 12.10 -16.45 44.23
N GLU A 43 12.63 -17.31 43.35
CA GLU A 43 12.42 -17.19 41.91
C GLU A 43 10.90 -17.14 41.66
N PRO A 44 10.38 -16.07 41.03
CA PRO A 44 8.95 -15.86 40.94
C PRO A 44 8.32 -16.89 40.01
N SER A 45 7.27 -17.58 40.48
CA SER A 45 6.58 -18.61 39.68
C SER A 45 5.65 -18.02 38.61
N LEU A 46 5.08 -16.85 38.88
CA LEU A 46 4.22 -16.10 37.99
C LEU A 46 4.74 -14.66 37.93
N VAL A 47 4.96 -14.14 36.73
CA VAL A 47 5.57 -12.81 36.50
C VAL A 47 4.73 -11.97 35.55
N PHE A 48 4.83 -10.65 35.67
CA PHE A 48 4.39 -9.74 34.61
C PHE A 48 5.34 -9.85 33.41
N ASN A 49 4.83 -9.90 32.18
CA ASN A 49 5.64 -10.03 30.98
C ASN A 49 5.52 -8.81 30.05
N GLU A 50 4.31 -8.28 29.86
CA GLU A 50 4.03 -7.16 28.95
C GLU A 50 2.81 -6.37 29.45
N ILE A 51 2.83 -5.04 29.36
CA ILE A 51 1.77 -4.16 29.90
C ILE A 51 1.47 -3.03 28.91
N ILE A 52 0.19 -2.75 28.70
CA ILE A 52 -0.32 -1.60 27.93
C ILE A 52 -1.32 -0.83 28.80
N SER A 53 -1.10 0.49 28.93
CA SER A 53 -1.98 1.41 29.68
C SER A 53 -2.64 2.49 28.80
N ASN A 54 -2.52 2.34 27.48
CA ASN A 54 -3.26 3.16 26.51
C ASN A 54 -3.34 2.41 25.17
N ASN A 55 -4.27 1.46 25.06
CA ASN A 55 -4.47 0.67 23.86
C ASN A 55 -5.34 1.42 22.84
N GLU A 56 -4.75 1.79 21.71
CA GLU A 56 -5.46 2.46 20.60
C GLU A 56 -5.47 1.58 19.33
N GLY A 57 -5.28 0.26 19.51
CA GLY A 57 -5.44 -0.73 18.44
C GLY A 57 -4.30 -1.72 18.27
N VAL A 58 -3.48 -1.94 19.30
CA VAL A 58 -2.44 -3.00 19.28
C VAL A 58 -3.03 -4.39 19.49
N TYR A 59 -4.08 -4.48 20.30
CA TYR A 59 -4.79 -5.72 20.58
C TYR A 59 -6.26 -5.39 20.84
N ILE A 60 -7.13 -6.37 20.62
CA ILE A 60 -8.58 -6.21 20.74
C ILE A 60 -9.13 -7.38 21.55
N ASP A 61 -10.11 -7.09 22.40
CA ASP A 61 -10.77 -8.11 23.19
C ASP A 61 -11.84 -8.87 22.39
N GLU A 62 -12.55 -9.78 23.07
CA GLU A 62 -13.68 -10.52 22.52
C GLU A 62 -14.89 -9.67 22.10
N ASN A 63 -15.04 -8.48 22.69
CA ASN A 63 -16.18 -7.58 22.48
C ASN A 63 -15.95 -6.57 21.35
N GLY A 64 -14.68 -6.35 20.98
CA GLY A 64 -14.24 -5.40 19.97
C GLY A 64 -13.64 -4.12 20.56
N GLU A 65 -13.33 -4.12 21.85
CA GLU A 65 -12.90 -2.99 22.66
C GLU A 65 -11.36 -2.94 22.75
N LEU A 66 -10.86 -1.73 23.01
CA LEU A 66 -9.42 -1.43 23.03
C LEU A 66 -9.01 -1.06 24.44
N ASP A 67 -8.99 -2.04 25.32
CA ASP A 67 -8.71 -1.79 26.72
C ASP A 67 -7.24 -1.93 27.05
N ASP A 68 -6.87 -1.30 28.17
CA ASP A 68 -5.60 -1.53 28.81
C ASP A 68 -5.50 -3.01 29.16
N TRP A 69 -4.30 -3.55 29.16
CA TRP A 69 -4.12 -4.95 29.47
C TRP A 69 -2.75 -5.24 30.07
N VAL A 70 -2.72 -6.34 30.80
CA VAL A 70 -1.51 -6.90 31.39
C VAL A 70 -1.37 -8.35 31.00
N GLU A 71 -0.19 -8.70 30.53
CA GLU A 71 0.20 -10.07 30.25
C GLU A 71 1.04 -10.61 31.40
N ILE A 72 0.64 -11.78 31.88
CA ILE A 72 1.34 -12.54 32.91
C ILE A 72 1.83 -13.87 32.34
N ALA A 73 2.94 -14.36 32.88
CA ALA A 73 3.62 -15.55 32.37
C ALA A 73 3.98 -16.52 33.48
N ASN A 74 3.85 -17.82 33.18
CA ASN A 74 4.38 -18.88 34.04
C ASN A 74 5.89 -19.02 33.81
N ALA A 75 6.67 -18.49 34.75
CA ALA A 75 8.13 -18.54 34.74
C ALA A 75 8.70 -19.84 35.35
N SER A 76 7.85 -20.71 35.90
CA SER A 76 8.26 -21.98 36.52
C SER A 76 8.43 -23.11 35.50
N ASP A 77 9.07 -24.21 35.92
CA ASP A 77 9.27 -25.43 35.12
C ASP A 77 8.04 -26.37 35.11
N GLY A 78 6.96 -26.03 35.83
CA GLY A 78 5.76 -26.85 35.96
C GLY A 78 4.48 -26.08 35.60
N PRO A 79 3.35 -26.78 35.38
CA PRO A 79 2.07 -26.11 35.17
C PRO A 79 1.61 -25.40 36.45
N LEU A 80 0.95 -24.24 36.29
CA LEU A 80 0.50 -23.36 37.36
C LEU A 80 -0.96 -22.98 37.14
N ASP A 81 -1.80 -23.08 38.18
CA ASP A 81 -3.21 -22.64 38.13
C ASP A 81 -3.30 -21.20 38.65
N LEU A 82 -3.86 -20.30 37.84
CA LEU A 82 -3.98 -18.89 38.18
C LEU A 82 -4.87 -18.64 39.41
N SER A 83 -5.78 -19.55 39.76
CA SER A 83 -6.62 -19.41 40.96
C SER A 83 -5.85 -19.41 42.29
N ASP A 84 -4.57 -19.82 42.26
CA ASP A 84 -3.65 -19.71 43.40
C ASP A 84 -3.04 -18.29 43.55
N PHE A 85 -3.40 -17.35 42.68
CA PHE A 85 -2.79 -16.02 42.60
C PHE A 85 -3.84 -14.89 42.60
N SER A 86 -3.37 -13.69 42.91
CA SER A 86 -4.17 -12.46 42.88
C SER A 86 -3.35 -11.27 42.37
N ILE A 87 -4.04 -10.22 41.92
CA ILE A 87 -3.47 -9.01 41.32
C ILE A 87 -4.05 -7.75 41.98
N ALA A 88 -3.25 -6.68 42.05
CA ALA A 88 -3.71 -5.35 42.47
C ALA A 88 -2.94 -4.23 41.75
N ASP A 89 -3.59 -3.08 41.58
CA ASP A 89 -2.95 -1.80 41.30
C ASP A 89 -2.58 -1.07 42.63
N GLY A 90 -1.97 0.12 42.54
CA GLY A 90 -1.49 0.85 43.71
C GLY A 90 -2.59 1.39 44.67
N GLY A 91 -3.85 1.36 44.26
CA GLY A 91 -5.01 1.92 44.98
C GLY A 91 -6.24 1.02 45.12
N SER A 92 -6.27 -0.12 44.43
CA SER A 92 -7.41 -1.03 44.33
C SER A 92 -7.32 -2.23 45.29
N PRO A 93 -8.46 -2.89 45.61
CA PRO A 93 -8.46 -4.13 46.37
C PRO A 93 -7.67 -5.24 45.65
N VAL A 94 -7.05 -6.15 46.41
CA VAL A 94 -6.43 -7.37 45.85
C VAL A 94 -7.52 -8.30 45.30
N ILE A 95 -7.40 -8.67 44.02
CA ILE A 95 -8.40 -9.44 43.28
C ILE A 95 -7.83 -10.81 42.91
N GLY A 96 -8.56 -11.89 43.22
CA GLY A 96 -8.19 -13.25 42.83
C GLY A 96 -8.29 -13.47 41.32
N LEU A 97 -7.34 -14.20 40.74
CA LEU A 97 -7.31 -14.56 39.33
C LEU A 97 -8.19 -15.80 39.03
N PRO A 98 -8.64 -15.99 37.78
CA PRO A 98 -9.51 -17.13 37.40
C PRO A 98 -8.77 -18.47 37.42
N SER A 99 -9.52 -19.59 37.47
CA SER A 99 -8.92 -20.94 37.38
C SER A 99 -8.55 -21.27 35.92
N ILE A 100 -7.34 -20.89 35.55
CA ILE A 100 -6.74 -21.14 34.23
C ILE A 100 -5.38 -21.79 34.45
N LEU A 101 -5.17 -22.95 33.84
CA LEU A 101 -3.91 -23.70 33.94
C LEU A 101 -2.93 -23.23 32.85
N LEU A 102 -1.84 -22.57 33.26
CA LEU A 102 -0.74 -22.17 32.39
C LEU A 102 0.37 -23.21 32.39
N GLN A 103 0.77 -23.69 31.22
CA GLN A 103 1.97 -24.51 31.02
C GLN A 103 3.25 -23.68 31.24
N PRO A 104 4.41 -24.32 31.46
CA PRO A 104 5.69 -23.60 31.52
C PRO A 104 5.90 -22.71 30.30
N GLN A 105 6.32 -21.47 30.53
CA GLN A 105 6.54 -20.43 29.50
C GLN A 105 5.27 -19.96 28.77
N GLU A 106 4.09 -20.41 29.19
CA GLU A 106 2.83 -19.89 28.66
C GLU A 106 2.52 -18.52 29.23
N VAL A 107 1.95 -17.66 28.39
CA VAL A 107 1.56 -16.29 28.72
C VAL A 107 0.06 -16.11 28.53
N ILE A 108 -0.54 -15.19 29.28
CA ILE A 108 -1.96 -14.85 29.16
C ILE A 108 -2.19 -13.38 29.41
N VAL A 109 -3.07 -12.79 28.58
CA VAL A 109 -3.53 -11.41 28.69
C VAL A 109 -4.77 -11.34 29.58
N LEU A 110 -4.78 -10.36 30.48
CA LEU A 110 -5.91 -9.92 31.30
C LEU A 110 -6.23 -8.46 30.96
N TRP A 111 -7.51 -8.15 30.75
CA TRP A 111 -7.98 -6.81 30.39
C TRP A 111 -8.20 -5.98 31.66
N ALA A 112 -7.62 -4.79 31.70
CA ALA A 112 -7.74 -3.84 32.81
C ALA A 112 -8.67 -2.69 32.39
N ASP A 113 -9.97 -2.95 32.43
CA ASP A 113 -11.00 -2.13 31.79
C ASP A 113 -12.10 -1.62 32.73
N ASP A 114 -12.07 -2.01 34.01
CA ASP A 114 -13.13 -1.75 34.99
C ASP A 114 -14.50 -2.33 34.59
N ALA A 115 -14.50 -3.44 33.84
CA ALA A 115 -15.72 -4.13 33.37
C ALA A 115 -15.68 -5.66 33.62
N PRO A 116 -15.55 -6.10 34.89
CA PRO A 116 -15.45 -7.53 35.22
C PRO A 116 -16.69 -8.36 34.83
N GLU A 117 -17.81 -7.72 34.52
CA GLU A 117 -19.01 -8.38 33.98
C GLU A 117 -18.83 -8.92 32.55
N GLU A 118 -17.80 -8.48 31.82
CA GLU A 118 -17.55 -8.88 30.43
C GLU A 118 -16.91 -10.27 30.32
N GLY A 119 -16.17 -10.71 31.33
CA GLY A 119 -15.62 -12.06 31.38
C GLY A 119 -14.60 -12.28 32.48
N GLU A 120 -14.20 -13.54 32.68
CA GLU A 120 -13.25 -13.95 33.74
C GLU A 120 -11.83 -13.39 33.56
N LYS A 121 -11.52 -12.79 32.40
CA LYS A 121 -10.23 -12.15 32.09
C LYS A 121 -10.25 -10.63 32.28
N HIS A 122 -11.40 -10.04 32.60
CA HIS A 122 -11.59 -8.60 32.76
C HIS A 122 -11.44 -8.20 34.22
N LEU A 123 -10.61 -7.19 34.49
CA LEU A 123 -10.21 -6.74 35.82
C LEU A 123 -11.02 -5.48 36.20
N PRO A 124 -11.39 -5.33 37.48
CA PRO A 124 -12.22 -4.21 37.97
C PRO A 124 -11.40 -2.93 38.22
N PHE A 125 -10.41 -2.65 37.37
CA PHE A 125 -9.60 -1.43 37.40
C PHE A 125 -8.97 -1.16 36.03
N LYS A 126 -8.55 0.09 35.80
CA LYS A 126 -7.77 0.54 34.63
C LYS A 126 -6.35 0.89 35.01
N ILE A 127 -5.42 0.92 34.05
CA ILE A 127 -4.01 1.25 34.31
C ILE A 127 -3.78 2.73 34.00
N SER A 128 -3.23 3.49 34.93
CA SER A 128 -2.95 4.91 34.67
C SER A 128 -1.90 5.09 33.57
N SER A 129 -2.25 5.78 32.48
CA SER A 129 -1.30 6.18 31.42
C SER A 129 -0.19 7.10 31.90
N SER A 130 -0.34 7.74 33.07
CA SER A 130 0.69 8.55 33.71
C SER A 130 1.76 7.73 34.47
N GLY A 131 1.53 6.43 34.62
CA GLY A 131 2.37 5.48 35.36
C GLY A 131 1.71 5.00 36.65
N GLU A 132 1.94 3.74 36.99
CA GLU A 132 1.31 3.05 38.13
C GLU A 132 2.15 1.85 38.60
N THR A 133 1.88 1.30 39.78
CA THR A 133 2.51 0.06 40.26
C THR A 133 1.52 -1.09 40.27
N LEU A 134 1.87 -2.21 39.63
CA LEU A 134 1.09 -3.45 39.65
C LEU A 134 1.81 -4.52 40.48
N LYS A 135 1.05 -5.35 41.19
CA LYS A 135 1.57 -6.42 42.06
C LYS A 135 0.81 -7.72 41.84
N LEU A 136 1.54 -8.84 41.81
CA LEU A 136 1.01 -10.20 41.86
C LEU A 136 1.27 -10.80 43.24
N PHE A 137 0.31 -11.55 43.77
CA PHE A 137 0.42 -12.24 45.05
C PHE A 137 0.07 -13.72 44.90
N ASN A 138 0.70 -14.58 45.71
CA ASN A 138 0.29 -15.99 45.85
C ASN A 138 -0.86 -16.17 46.86
N SER A 139 -1.28 -17.42 47.08
CA SER A 139 -2.34 -17.80 48.01
C SER A 139 -2.07 -17.47 49.49
N GLU A 140 -0.82 -17.15 49.85
CA GLU A 140 -0.42 -16.68 51.18
C GLU A 140 -0.40 -15.14 51.28
N ASN A 141 -0.85 -14.43 50.23
CA ASN A 141 -0.75 -12.96 50.06
C ASN A 141 0.69 -12.42 50.07
N ILE A 142 1.66 -13.24 49.68
CA ILE A 142 3.05 -12.81 49.49
C ILE A 142 3.20 -12.33 48.05
N ILE A 143 3.85 -11.17 47.87
CA ILE A 143 4.14 -10.60 46.55
C ILE A 143 5.08 -11.56 45.81
N VAL A 144 4.68 -12.01 44.63
CA VAL A 144 5.49 -12.86 43.74
C VAL A 144 6.11 -12.06 42.59
N ASP A 145 5.49 -10.97 42.13
CA ASP A 145 6.12 -10.02 41.20
C ASP A 145 5.55 -8.62 41.42
N GLU A 146 6.35 -7.60 41.14
CA GLU A 146 5.99 -6.19 41.25
C GLU A 146 6.63 -5.39 40.12
N VAL A 147 5.84 -4.53 39.49
CA VAL A 147 6.28 -3.70 38.37
C VAL A 147 5.81 -2.26 38.53
N ALA A 148 6.75 -1.33 38.50
CA ALA A 148 6.48 0.10 38.39
C ALA A 148 6.41 0.47 36.90
N VAL A 149 5.19 0.60 36.38
CA VAL A 149 4.89 0.99 35.01
C VAL A 149 5.17 2.49 34.86
N PRO A 150 6.05 2.91 33.92
CA PRO A 150 6.28 4.33 33.66
C PRO A 150 5.08 4.94 32.93
N LYS A 151 5.13 6.25 32.66
CA LYS A 151 4.22 6.86 31.69
C LYS A 151 4.41 6.18 30.33
N LEU A 152 3.33 5.67 29.73
CA LEU A 152 3.33 5.09 28.39
C LEU A 152 2.56 5.97 27.43
N ASP A 153 3.08 6.12 26.22
CA ASP A 153 2.36 6.74 25.11
C ASP A 153 1.37 5.74 24.49
N ASP A 154 0.46 6.22 23.63
CA ASP A 154 -0.50 5.39 22.91
C ASP A 154 0.19 4.19 22.24
N ASN A 155 -0.36 2.99 22.45
CA ASN A 155 0.13 1.72 21.89
C ASN A 155 1.54 1.28 22.32
N GLN A 156 2.15 1.94 23.31
CA GLN A 156 3.49 1.59 23.80
C GLN A 156 3.42 0.55 24.92
N ALA A 157 4.10 -0.58 24.76
CA ALA A 157 4.24 -1.61 25.78
C ALA A 157 5.33 -1.27 26.79
N TYR A 158 5.16 -1.76 28.02
CA TYR A 158 6.26 -2.00 28.95
C TYR A 158 6.47 -3.50 29.07
N ALA A 159 7.56 -4.02 28.49
CA ALA A 159 7.73 -5.45 28.25
C ALA A 159 9.11 -5.96 28.70
N ARG A 160 9.19 -7.23 29.13
CA ARG A 160 10.46 -7.90 29.49
C ARG A 160 11.23 -8.35 28.24
N PHE A 161 12.54 -8.06 28.21
CA PHE A 161 13.46 -8.55 27.19
C PHE A 161 14.75 -9.13 27.82
N PRO A 162 15.08 -10.42 27.61
CA PRO A 162 14.28 -11.44 26.92
C PRO A 162 12.92 -11.69 27.58
N SER A 163 11.95 -12.19 26.82
CA SER A 163 10.61 -12.55 27.34
C SER A 163 10.69 -13.32 28.67
N ILE A 164 9.79 -13.01 29.60
CA ILE A 164 9.58 -13.65 30.91
C ILE A 164 10.71 -13.41 31.94
N SER A 165 11.97 -13.53 31.52
CA SER A 165 13.14 -13.52 32.42
C SER A 165 13.93 -12.21 32.41
N GLY A 166 13.69 -11.35 31.43
CA GLY A 166 14.44 -10.13 31.21
C GLY A 166 14.00 -8.94 32.05
N ASN A 167 14.73 -7.85 31.86
CA ASN A 167 14.36 -6.55 32.41
C ASN A 167 13.25 -5.92 31.58
N PHE A 168 12.39 -5.14 32.23
CA PHE A 168 11.42 -4.33 31.54
C PHE A 168 12.09 -3.20 30.75
N SER A 169 11.52 -2.89 29.59
CA SER A 169 11.86 -1.71 28.79
C SER A 169 10.61 -1.24 28.07
N GLN A 170 10.50 0.07 27.85
CA GLN A 170 9.46 0.61 26.98
C GLN A 170 9.70 0.12 25.56
N CYS A 171 8.68 -0.45 24.94
CA CYS A 171 8.72 -0.94 23.58
C CYS A 171 7.53 -0.41 22.79
N ARG A 172 7.82 0.09 21.59
CA ARG A 172 6.80 0.59 20.67
C ARG A 172 6.01 -0.53 19.97
N TYR A 173 6.53 -1.76 19.99
CA TYR A 173 5.90 -2.94 19.41
C TYR A 173 5.38 -3.83 20.53
N THR A 174 4.20 -4.40 20.31
CA THR A 174 3.55 -5.25 21.30
C THR A 174 3.46 -6.69 20.82
N SER A 175 3.50 -7.64 21.75
CA SER A 175 3.52 -9.08 21.47
C SER A 175 2.43 -9.85 22.22
N PRO A 176 1.16 -9.40 22.20
CA PRO A 176 0.11 -10.03 22.99
C PRO A 176 -0.03 -11.52 22.65
N GLN A 177 -0.04 -12.35 23.71
CA GLN A 177 -0.09 -13.81 23.67
C GLN A 177 1.10 -14.47 22.97
N LYS A 178 2.23 -13.78 22.82
CA LYS A 178 3.43 -14.25 22.13
C LYS A 178 4.68 -13.89 22.92
N SER A 179 5.82 -14.44 22.50
CA SER A 179 7.10 -14.05 23.08
C SER A 179 7.49 -12.63 22.67
N ASN A 180 7.92 -11.82 23.63
CA ASN A 180 8.51 -10.49 23.40
C ASN A 180 9.85 -10.58 22.62
N GLY A 181 10.44 -11.77 22.51
CA GLY A 181 11.76 -11.96 21.90
C GLY A 181 12.90 -11.49 22.81
N ALA A 182 14.06 -11.21 22.21
CA ALA A 182 15.30 -10.86 22.94
C ALA A 182 15.53 -9.35 23.10
N SER A 183 14.83 -8.52 22.34
CA SER A 183 14.94 -7.05 22.35
C SER A 183 13.72 -6.42 21.68
N CYS A 184 13.40 -5.17 22.01
CA CYS A 184 12.33 -4.42 21.35
C CYS A 184 12.61 -4.25 19.85
N GLN A 185 11.87 -4.98 19.00
CA GLN A 185 11.99 -4.93 17.54
C GLN A 185 10.61 -5.04 16.91
N ALA A 186 10.48 -4.53 15.69
CA ALA A 186 9.27 -4.69 14.91
C ALA A 186 8.93 -6.17 14.79
N ILE A 187 7.73 -6.56 15.22
CA ILE A 187 7.21 -7.86 14.87
C ILE A 187 7.11 -7.87 13.35
N ALA A 188 7.74 -8.85 12.71
CA ALA A 188 7.59 -9.03 11.28
C ALA A 188 6.08 -9.06 10.99
N ALA A 189 5.62 -8.07 10.22
CA ALA A 189 4.26 -8.02 9.71
C ALA A 189 3.89 -9.44 9.29
N PRO A 190 2.83 -10.06 9.86
CA PRO A 190 2.49 -11.43 9.49
C PRO A 190 2.43 -11.47 7.98
N THR A 191 3.34 -12.24 7.39
CA THR A 191 3.37 -12.40 5.94
C THR A 191 1.99 -12.85 5.54
N VAL A 192 1.43 -12.31 4.46
CA VAL A 192 0.24 -12.92 3.84
C VAL A 192 0.68 -14.32 3.45
N GLU A 193 0.42 -15.29 4.33
CA GLU A 193 0.79 -16.66 4.07
C GLU A 193 0.02 -17.08 2.83
N ASP A 194 0.75 -17.64 1.87
CA ASP A 194 0.09 -18.29 0.75
C ASP A 194 -0.39 -19.64 1.24
N THR A 195 -1.60 -19.63 1.79
CA THR A 195 -2.30 -20.81 2.28
C THR A 195 -2.69 -21.76 1.15
N ILE A 196 -2.68 -21.27 -0.10
CA ILE A 196 -2.95 -22.05 -1.31
C ILE A 196 -1.61 -22.39 -2.00
N LYS A 197 -1.02 -23.54 -1.67
CA LYS A 197 0.20 -24.04 -2.33
C LYS A 197 -0.13 -25.00 -3.48
N PHE A 198 0.61 -24.90 -4.58
CA PHE A 198 0.55 -25.83 -5.71
C PHE A 198 1.80 -26.71 -5.73
N ASP A 199 1.71 -27.88 -6.36
CA ASP A 199 2.85 -28.77 -6.52
C ASP A 199 3.96 -28.13 -7.37
N ASN A 200 5.22 -28.42 -7.02
CA ASN A 200 6.36 -27.93 -7.78
C ASN A 200 6.35 -28.51 -9.19
N TYR A 201 6.49 -27.64 -10.18
CA TYR A 201 6.67 -28.04 -11.57
C TYR A 201 8.13 -28.36 -11.86
N ASP A 202 8.38 -29.55 -12.41
CA ASP A 202 9.70 -29.89 -12.92
C ASP A 202 9.93 -29.21 -14.27
N VAL A 203 10.85 -28.24 -14.32
CA VAL A 203 11.22 -27.54 -15.57
C VAL A 203 11.73 -28.50 -16.66
N SER A 204 12.21 -29.69 -16.30
CA SER A 204 12.53 -30.72 -17.30
C SER A 204 11.30 -31.20 -18.09
N GLY A 205 10.10 -31.02 -17.53
CA GLY A 205 8.81 -31.26 -18.16
C GLY A 205 8.33 -30.15 -19.11
N TRP A 206 9.11 -29.07 -19.28
CA TRP A 206 8.76 -28.00 -20.23
C TRP A 206 8.54 -28.59 -21.63
N PRO A 207 7.44 -28.25 -22.34
CA PRO A 207 7.04 -28.95 -23.56
C PRO A 207 8.16 -29.05 -24.59
N SER A 208 8.63 -30.28 -24.82
CA SER A 208 9.62 -30.58 -25.86
C SER A 208 9.10 -30.31 -27.27
N SER A 209 7.77 -30.19 -27.43
CA SER A 209 7.12 -29.76 -28.68
C SER A 209 7.52 -28.34 -29.12
N MET A 210 8.03 -27.50 -28.22
CA MET A 210 8.61 -26.21 -28.57
C MET A 210 10.02 -26.34 -29.17
N VAL A 211 10.77 -27.37 -28.79
CA VAL A 211 12.10 -27.65 -29.35
C VAL A 211 11.91 -28.17 -30.76
N PRO A 212 12.54 -27.57 -31.78
CA PRO A 212 12.50 -28.13 -33.12
C PRO A 212 13.11 -29.53 -33.13
N THR A 213 12.41 -30.51 -33.71
CA THR A 213 12.85 -31.91 -33.83
C THR A 213 13.22 -32.33 -35.25
N GLY A 214 13.14 -31.38 -36.19
CA GLY A 214 13.39 -31.57 -37.62
C GLY A 214 14.05 -30.35 -38.24
N LEU A 215 13.76 -30.08 -39.51
CA LEU A 215 14.19 -28.83 -40.14
C LEU A 215 13.43 -27.65 -39.54
N ALA A 216 14.16 -26.60 -39.18
CA ALA A 216 13.58 -25.37 -38.64
C ALA A 216 14.40 -24.14 -39.01
N ILE A 217 13.80 -22.96 -38.87
CA ILE A 217 14.42 -21.66 -39.11
C ILE A 217 15.46 -21.44 -38.00
N ASN A 218 16.70 -21.11 -38.37
CA ASN A 218 17.81 -20.93 -37.43
C ASN A 218 18.21 -19.45 -37.28
N GLU A 219 18.28 -18.72 -38.39
CA GLU A 219 18.66 -17.31 -38.43
C GLU A 219 17.87 -16.58 -39.52
N LEU A 220 17.40 -15.37 -39.23
CA LEU A 220 16.77 -14.47 -40.19
C LEU A 220 17.59 -13.19 -40.28
N ALA A 221 18.12 -12.91 -41.46
CA ALA A 221 18.89 -11.71 -41.74
C ALA A 221 18.22 -10.96 -42.90
N LEU A 222 17.15 -10.21 -42.61
CA LEU A 222 16.25 -9.69 -43.66
C LEU A 222 16.69 -8.34 -44.24
N ASN A 223 17.41 -7.51 -43.47
CA ASN A 223 17.85 -6.19 -43.90
C ASN A 223 19.16 -5.76 -43.21
N PRO A 224 20.26 -5.47 -43.95
CA PRO A 224 20.45 -5.55 -45.40
C PRO A 224 20.98 -6.90 -45.92
N ALA A 225 21.34 -7.84 -45.04
CA ALA A 225 22.07 -9.07 -45.39
C ALA A 225 21.31 -10.05 -46.30
N ARG A 226 19.97 -10.09 -46.21
CA ARG A 226 19.04 -10.83 -47.09
C ARG A 226 19.30 -12.33 -47.21
N PHE A 227 19.18 -13.07 -46.12
CA PHE A 227 19.09 -14.53 -46.14
C PHE A 227 18.22 -15.10 -45.02
N ILE A 228 17.79 -16.35 -45.20
CA ILE A 228 17.16 -17.19 -44.17
C ILE A 228 18.01 -18.44 -44.00
N GLU A 229 18.46 -18.72 -42.78
CA GLU A 229 19.19 -19.94 -42.46
C GLU A 229 18.26 -21.00 -41.88
N LEU A 230 18.45 -22.24 -42.32
CA LEU A 230 17.74 -23.42 -41.83
C LEU A 230 18.72 -24.37 -41.16
N LYS A 231 18.28 -25.06 -40.11
CA LYS A 231 19.06 -26.07 -39.38
C LYS A 231 18.30 -27.38 -39.27
N ASN A 232 19.01 -28.50 -39.41
CA ASN A 232 18.46 -29.82 -39.13
C ASN A 232 18.65 -30.19 -37.65
N PHE A 233 17.57 -30.14 -36.87
CA PHE A 233 17.58 -30.54 -35.45
C PHE A 233 17.29 -32.03 -35.23
N SER A 234 17.07 -32.81 -36.30
CA SER A 234 16.81 -34.25 -36.17
C SER A 234 18.11 -35.06 -36.12
N SER A 235 17.99 -36.34 -35.74
CA SER A 235 19.07 -37.31 -35.79
C SER A 235 19.32 -37.89 -37.18
N GLU A 236 18.48 -37.57 -38.17
CA GLU A 236 18.52 -38.13 -39.52
C GLU A 236 18.75 -37.03 -40.58
N PRO A 237 19.33 -37.35 -41.75
CA PRO A 237 19.43 -36.39 -42.84
C PRO A 237 18.04 -35.93 -43.32
N VAL A 238 17.90 -34.63 -43.62
CA VAL A 238 16.65 -34.04 -44.13
C VAL A 238 16.82 -33.61 -45.58
N ASP A 239 15.91 -34.06 -46.45
CA ASP A 239 15.82 -33.62 -47.85
C ASP A 239 15.03 -32.30 -47.95
N LEU A 240 15.73 -31.22 -48.32
CA LEU A 240 15.16 -29.88 -48.43
C LEU A 240 14.14 -29.73 -49.56
N ASN A 241 14.11 -30.63 -50.55
CA ASN A 241 13.11 -30.60 -51.62
C ASN A 241 11.68 -30.80 -51.10
N ASN A 242 11.54 -31.39 -49.91
CA ASN A 242 10.24 -31.59 -49.25
C ASN A 242 9.78 -30.36 -48.47
N TYR A 243 10.47 -29.22 -48.60
CA TYR A 243 10.20 -28.02 -47.83
C TYR A 243 10.21 -26.77 -48.70
N GLN A 244 9.44 -25.78 -48.28
CA GLN A 244 9.40 -24.45 -48.89
C GLN A 244 9.23 -23.38 -47.80
N LEU A 245 9.73 -22.18 -48.07
CA LEU A 245 9.57 -21.02 -47.19
C LEU A 245 8.55 -20.04 -47.76
N THR A 246 7.82 -19.37 -46.89
CA THR A 246 7.00 -18.22 -47.26
C THR A 246 7.39 -17.05 -46.36
N LEU A 247 7.75 -15.93 -46.99
CA LEU A 247 8.03 -14.65 -46.33
C LEU A 247 6.96 -13.66 -46.75
N GLY A 248 6.37 -12.96 -45.79
CA GLY A 248 5.29 -12.03 -46.09
C GLY A 248 5.21 -10.88 -45.09
N ALA A 249 4.91 -9.70 -45.62
CA ALA A 249 4.41 -8.58 -44.86
C ALA A 249 3.07 -8.93 -44.21
N MET A 250 2.87 -8.47 -42.97
CA MET A 250 1.64 -8.68 -42.21
C MET A 250 1.16 -7.34 -41.67
N ASP A 251 -0.15 -7.15 -41.64
CA ASP A 251 -0.76 -6.11 -40.81
C ASP A 251 -1.22 -6.69 -39.45
N ALA A 252 -1.92 -5.87 -38.67
CA ALA A 252 -2.39 -6.29 -37.35
C ALA A 252 -3.40 -7.45 -37.37
N ASN A 253 -4.25 -7.54 -38.40
CA ASN A 253 -5.34 -8.53 -38.50
C ASN A 253 -4.98 -9.72 -39.41
N SER A 254 -3.79 -9.69 -40.02
CA SER A 254 -3.32 -10.74 -40.91
C SER A 254 -2.89 -11.99 -40.12
N PRO A 255 -3.28 -13.21 -40.56
CA PRO A 255 -2.65 -14.42 -40.06
C PRO A 255 -1.19 -14.51 -40.54
N LEU A 256 -0.45 -15.47 -39.99
CA LEU A 256 0.88 -15.83 -40.51
C LEU A 256 0.83 -16.12 -42.04
N PRO A 257 1.89 -15.81 -42.80
CA PRO A 257 1.94 -16.03 -44.24
C PRO A 257 1.56 -17.47 -44.62
N VAL A 258 0.57 -17.59 -45.51
CA VAL A 258 0.04 -18.89 -45.95
C VAL A 258 0.84 -19.41 -47.14
N TRP A 259 1.09 -20.72 -47.17
CA TRP A 259 1.77 -21.37 -48.27
C TRP A 259 1.07 -21.12 -49.63
N ASN A 260 1.82 -20.58 -50.57
CA ASN A 260 1.45 -20.48 -51.98
C ASN A 260 2.62 -20.98 -52.83
N ARG A 261 2.39 -22.05 -53.60
CA ARG A 261 3.42 -22.69 -54.43
C ARG A 261 4.14 -21.73 -55.37
N ASP A 262 3.44 -20.73 -55.91
CA ASP A 262 3.99 -19.82 -56.92
C ASP A 262 4.77 -18.65 -56.29
N LEU A 263 4.58 -18.40 -55.00
CA LEU A 263 5.21 -17.31 -54.24
C LEU A 263 6.21 -17.81 -53.18
N ALA A 264 6.33 -19.13 -53.02
CA ALA A 264 7.20 -19.71 -52.02
C ALA A 264 8.68 -19.65 -52.46
N ILE A 265 9.55 -19.35 -51.51
CA ILE A 265 10.99 -19.39 -51.70
C ILE A 265 11.41 -20.86 -51.78
N ILE A 266 11.98 -21.24 -52.93
CA ILE A 266 12.45 -22.59 -53.21
C ILE A 266 13.79 -22.82 -52.51
N LEU A 267 13.88 -23.91 -51.75
CA LEU A 267 15.12 -24.31 -51.07
C LEU A 267 16.08 -24.99 -52.05
N PRO A 268 17.41 -24.95 -51.79
CA PRO A 268 18.38 -25.67 -52.62
C PRO A 268 18.11 -27.18 -52.59
N ASN A 269 18.32 -27.84 -53.72
CA ASN A 269 18.23 -29.30 -53.83
C ASN A 269 19.43 -29.95 -53.13
N GLN A 270 19.31 -30.16 -51.83
CA GLN A 270 20.36 -30.66 -50.94
C GLN A 270 19.78 -31.55 -49.84
N MET A 271 20.57 -32.55 -49.43
CA MET A 271 20.39 -33.29 -48.18
C MET A 271 21.16 -32.57 -47.07
N LEU A 272 20.48 -32.21 -45.99
CA LEU A 272 21.07 -31.54 -44.82
C LEU A 272 21.33 -32.56 -43.72
N ALA A 273 22.59 -32.78 -43.35
CA ALA A 273 22.97 -33.75 -42.31
C ALA A 273 22.49 -33.30 -40.91
N PRO A 274 22.38 -34.21 -39.92
CA PRO A 274 22.06 -33.85 -38.54
C PRO A 274 22.97 -32.74 -38.00
N GLY A 275 22.37 -31.66 -37.48
CA GLY A 275 23.07 -30.50 -36.93
C GLY A 275 23.63 -29.51 -37.97
N GLU A 276 23.57 -29.84 -39.27
CA GLU A 276 24.06 -28.95 -40.34
C GLU A 276 23.11 -27.76 -40.55
N VAL A 277 23.69 -26.61 -40.93
CA VAL A 277 22.99 -25.37 -41.26
C VAL A 277 23.17 -25.04 -42.74
N THR A 278 22.19 -24.38 -43.35
CA THR A 278 22.28 -23.88 -44.72
C THR A 278 21.51 -22.58 -44.87
N SER A 279 22.10 -21.62 -45.58
CA SER A 279 21.48 -20.34 -45.88
C SER A 279 20.79 -20.34 -47.24
N VAL A 280 19.66 -19.63 -47.32
CA VAL A 280 18.90 -19.36 -48.54
C VAL A 280 18.90 -17.87 -48.77
N GLY A 281 19.57 -17.42 -49.83
CA GLY A 281 19.65 -16.00 -50.18
C GLY A 281 18.28 -15.46 -50.61
N LEU A 282 17.99 -14.22 -50.21
CA LEU A 282 16.79 -13.48 -50.56
C LEU A 282 17.13 -12.39 -51.60
N THR A 283 16.23 -12.22 -52.57
CA THR A 283 16.29 -11.13 -53.54
C THR A 283 15.76 -9.83 -52.94
N ALA A 284 15.99 -8.70 -53.62
CA ALA A 284 15.41 -7.42 -53.22
C ALA A 284 13.87 -7.45 -53.24
N SER A 285 13.26 -8.17 -54.19
CA SER A 285 11.81 -8.32 -54.30
C SER A 285 11.21 -9.15 -53.17
N ASP A 286 11.95 -10.12 -52.62
CA ASP A 286 11.43 -10.98 -51.54
C ASP A 286 11.17 -10.19 -50.24
N VAL A 287 11.92 -9.09 -50.02
CA VAL A 287 11.79 -8.24 -48.83
C VAL A 287 11.14 -6.89 -49.12
N GLU A 288 10.80 -6.59 -50.38
CA GLU A 288 10.28 -5.28 -50.80
C GLU A 288 9.02 -4.90 -50.02
N ALA A 289 8.06 -5.84 -49.91
CA ALA A 289 6.82 -5.61 -49.17
C ALA A 289 7.08 -5.31 -47.68
N LEU A 290 8.10 -5.92 -47.06
CA LEU A 290 8.46 -5.69 -45.65
C LEU A 290 9.06 -4.30 -45.43
N VAL A 291 9.91 -3.85 -46.34
CA VAL A 291 10.53 -2.52 -46.29
C VAL A 291 9.47 -1.42 -46.41
N LEU A 292 8.36 -1.69 -47.10
CA LEU A 292 7.22 -0.78 -47.24
C LEU A 292 6.23 -0.84 -46.07
N GLN A 293 6.26 -1.90 -45.23
CA GLN A 293 5.38 -1.99 -44.07
C GLN A 293 5.79 -1.00 -42.99
N PRO A 294 4.82 -0.28 -42.38
CA PRO A 294 5.05 0.37 -41.11
C PRO A 294 5.62 -0.63 -40.10
N PHE A 295 6.69 -0.23 -39.40
CA PHE A 295 7.35 -1.05 -38.37
C PHE A 295 8.01 -2.34 -38.86
N PHE A 296 8.14 -2.59 -40.17
CA PHE A 296 8.74 -3.83 -40.68
C PHE A 296 8.02 -5.10 -40.14
N GLU A 297 6.70 -5.07 -40.09
CA GLU A 297 5.88 -6.19 -39.60
C GLU A 297 5.75 -7.30 -40.64
N GLY A 298 6.00 -8.54 -40.23
CA GLY A 298 5.90 -9.69 -41.11
C GLY A 298 6.12 -11.02 -40.41
N GLY A 299 6.22 -12.08 -41.22
CA GLY A 299 6.54 -13.41 -40.73
C GLY A 299 7.27 -14.24 -41.77
N VAL A 300 8.05 -15.21 -41.29
CA VAL A 300 8.57 -16.31 -42.09
C VAL A 300 7.90 -17.59 -41.62
N VAL A 301 7.43 -18.41 -42.56
CA VAL A 301 6.84 -19.72 -42.26
C VAL A 301 7.53 -20.79 -43.09
N LEU A 302 8.03 -21.83 -42.42
CA LEU A 302 8.56 -23.04 -43.04
C LEU A 302 7.46 -24.09 -43.17
N TYR A 303 7.30 -24.61 -44.38
CA TYR A 303 6.32 -25.63 -44.70
C TYR A 303 7.00 -26.91 -45.15
N ARG A 304 6.51 -28.06 -44.69
CA ARG A 304 6.74 -29.35 -45.34
C ARG A 304 5.70 -29.51 -46.44
N VAL A 305 6.13 -29.67 -47.68
CA VAL A 305 5.27 -29.72 -48.87
C VAL A 305 5.09 -31.15 -49.36
N GLY A 306 3.85 -31.50 -49.68
CA GLY A 306 3.47 -32.71 -50.41
C GLY A 306 3.02 -32.36 -51.83
N THR A 307 2.44 -33.34 -52.54
CA THR A 307 2.07 -33.18 -53.95
C THR A 307 1.06 -32.05 -54.19
N ASN A 308 0.13 -31.81 -53.25
CA ASN A 308 -0.91 -30.76 -53.36
C ASN A 308 -1.25 -30.10 -52.00
N ASN A 309 -0.44 -30.29 -50.97
CA ASN A 309 -0.69 -29.75 -49.63
C ASN A 309 0.62 -29.31 -48.98
N ALA A 310 0.52 -28.50 -47.92
CA ALA A 310 1.64 -28.08 -47.11
C ALA A 310 1.24 -28.08 -45.64
N THR A 311 2.17 -28.51 -44.78
CA THR A 311 1.99 -28.51 -43.32
C THR A 311 3.01 -27.55 -42.72
N LYS A 312 2.55 -26.62 -41.87
CA LYS A 312 3.43 -25.69 -41.15
C LYS A 312 4.37 -26.48 -40.23
N VAL A 313 5.66 -26.20 -40.32
CA VAL A 313 6.72 -26.84 -39.54
C VAL A 313 7.26 -25.89 -38.48
N ASP A 314 7.50 -24.63 -38.87
CA ASP A 314 8.07 -23.60 -38.02
C ASP A 314 7.62 -22.23 -38.50
N ALA A 315 7.55 -21.25 -37.60
CA ALA A 315 7.15 -19.89 -37.96
C ALA A 315 7.77 -18.87 -37.00
N VAL A 316 8.21 -17.75 -37.56
CA VAL A 316 8.81 -16.65 -36.81
C VAL A 316 8.14 -15.34 -37.23
N PRO A 317 7.17 -14.84 -36.43
CA PRO A 317 6.62 -13.50 -36.65
C PRO A 317 7.58 -12.45 -36.10
N PHE A 318 7.66 -11.29 -36.74
CA PHE A 318 8.53 -10.20 -36.33
C PHE A 318 7.89 -8.83 -36.62
N MET A 319 8.41 -7.82 -35.93
CA MET A 319 8.00 -6.42 -36.00
C MET A 319 9.13 -5.59 -35.41
N TYR A 320 9.29 -4.32 -35.78
CA TYR A 320 10.37 -3.42 -35.34
C TYR A 320 11.77 -4.04 -35.51
N TRP A 321 12.16 -4.26 -36.77
CA TRP A 321 13.45 -4.85 -37.13
C TRP A 321 14.59 -3.83 -36.94
N PRO A 322 15.58 -4.06 -36.05
CA PRO A 322 16.70 -3.13 -35.86
C PRO A 322 17.67 -3.15 -37.04
N GLU A 323 18.29 -2.01 -37.33
CA GLU A 323 19.25 -1.90 -38.43
C GLU A 323 20.46 -2.85 -38.22
N GLN A 324 20.85 -3.58 -39.27
CA GLN A 324 21.97 -4.54 -39.27
C GLN A 324 21.85 -5.70 -38.25
N ALA A 325 20.69 -5.85 -37.62
CA ALA A 325 20.43 -6.96 -36.72
C ALA A 325 19.92 -8.19 -37.48
N VAL A 326 20.16 -9.35 -36.88
CA VAL A 326 19.58 -10.63 -37.28
C VAL A 326 18.72 -11.18 -36.16
N LEU A 327 17.69 -11.94 -36.50
CA LEU A 327 16.88 -12.67 -35.52
C LEU A 327 17.31 -14.13 -35.52
N ALA A 328 18.06 -14.56 -34.51
CA ALA A 328 18.68 -15.87 -34.47
C ALA A 328 18.19 -16.72 -33.29
N ARG A 329 18.07 -18.02 -33.53
CA ARG A 329 17.64 -19.01 -32.54
C ARG A 329 18.75 -19.28 -31.52
N LYS A 330 18.42 -19.42 -30.23
CA LYS A 330 19.42 -19.75 -29.20
C LYS A 330 19.93 -21.18 -29.35
N THR A 331 21.23 -21.38 -29.33
CA THR A 331 21.85 -22.72 -29.44
C THR A 331 21.52 -23.64 -28.26
N THR A 332 21.45 -23.09 -27.04
CA THR A 332 21.17 -23.85 -25.82
C THR A 332 19.68 -24.08 -25.55
N THR A 333 18.81 -23.22 -26.09
CA THR A 333 17.35 -23.28 -25.92
C THR A 333 16.69 -23.01 -27.28
N PRO A 334 16.74 -23.98 -28.19
CA PRO A 334 16.43 -23.77 -29.60
C PRO A 334 14.94 -23.54 -29.87
N TYR A 335 14.08 -23.38 -28.87
CA TYR A 335 12.72 -22.88 -29.05
C TYR A 335 12.62 -21.35 -29.06
N ASN A 336 13.70 -20.63 -28.74
CA ASN A 336 13.69 -19.17 -28.54
C ASN A 336 14.58 -18.42 -29.56
N PHE A 337 14.22 -17.18 -29.87
CA PHE A 337 14.94 -16.26 -30.76
C PHE A 337 15.36 -14.98 -30.05
N ASN A 338 16.50 -14.42 -30.46
CA ASN A 338 16.96 -13.11 -30.04
C ASN A 338 17.35 -12.26 -31.25
N PHE A 339 17.18 -10.94 -31.14
CA PHE A 339 17.94 -10.05 -32.02
C PHE A 339 19.41 -10.05 -31.62
N CYS A 340 20.29 -10.23 -32.61
CA CYS A 340 21.73 -10.34 -32.44
C CYS A 340 22.45 -9.31 -33.33
N GLN A 341 23.65 -8.92 -32.90
CA GLN A 341 24.55 -8.08 -33.70
C GLN A 341 25.28 -8.91 -34.75
N GLY A 342 25.19 -8.49 -36.01
CA GLY A 342 25.88 -9.12 -37.12
C GLY A 342 25.28 -10.45 -37.55
N ALA A 343 25.40 -10.77 -38.83
CA ALA A 343 24.89 -12.01 -39.40
C ALA A 343 25.96 -13.12 -39.35
N SER A 344 25.53 -14.37 -39.13
CA SER A 344 26.40 -15.55 -39.09
C SER A 344 26.06 -16.57 -40.18
N GLU A 345 26.14 -16.15 -41.44
CA GLU A 345 25.75 -16.98 -42.59
C GLU A 345 26.53 -18.32 -42.67
N ASN A 346 25.80 -19.44 -42.68
CA ASN A 346 26.32 -20.81 -42.74
C ASN A 346 27.21 -21.19 -41.55
N ALA A 347 27.00 -20.56 -40.40
CA ALA A 347 27.68 -20.90 -39.16
C ALA A 347 26.65 -20.97 -38.03
N ASP A 348 26.68 -22.03 -37.24
CA ASP A 348 25.71 -22.23 -36.15
C ASP A 348 25.85 -21.14 -35.05
N ASN A 349 25.08 -20.07 -35.23
CA ASN A 349 24.74 -18.95 -34.35
C ASN A 349 25.81 -18.52 -33.32
N GLN A 350 26.61 -17.50 -33.67
CA GLN A 350 27.36 -16.68 -32.71
C GLN A 350 26.56 -15.41 -32.34
N CYS A 351 25.46 -15.58 -31.61
CA CYS A 351 24.58 -14.48 -31.26
C CYS A 351 25.14 -13.60 -30.12
N THR A 352 25.66 -12.42 -30.46
CA THR A 352 25.81 -11.33 -29.47
C THR A 352 24.48 -10.60 -29.34
N VAL A 353 23.72 -10.92 -28.29
CA VAL A 353 22.35 -10.44 -28.08
C VAL A 353 22.30 -8.91 -27.98
N LEU A 354 21.39 -8.29 -28.73
CA LEU A 354 21.08 -6.87 -28.57
C LEU A 354 20.35 -6.63 -27.24
N PRO A 355 20.78 -5.68 -26.41
CA PRO A 355 20.13 -5.42 -25.12
C PRO A 355 18.72 -4.83 -25.28
N SER A 356 18.49 -4.04 -26.34
CA SER A 356 17.23 -3.33 -26.61
C SER A 356 17.07 -3.03 -28.09
N ARG A 357 15.84 -2.63 -28.47
CA ARG A 357 15.49 -2.04 -29.76
C ARG A 357 14.41 -0.98 -29.58
N GLU A 358 14.19 -0.17 -30.62
CA GLU A 358 13.04 0.74 -30.62
C GLU A 358 11.75 -0.07 -30.79
N LEU A 359 10.84 0.09 -29.84
CA LEU A 359 9.50 -0.50 -29.86
C LEU A 359 8.46 0.62 -29.71
N GLY A 360 7.40 0.53 -30.48
CA GLY A 360 6.20 1.36 -30.29
C GLY A 360 5.30 0.80 -29.20
N ASN A 361 3.99 0.78 -29.44
CA ASN A 361 2.99 0.40 -28.44
C ASN A 361 2.54 -1.08 -28.51
N ARG A 362 3.12 -1.88 -29.40
CA ARG A 362 2.84 -3.32 -29.55
C ARG A 362 4.01 -4.08 -30.15
N ALA A 363 4.02 -5.41 -30.03
CA ALA A 363 4.97 -6.29 -30.71
C ALA A 363 4.36 -7.66 -31.05
N ARG A 364 4.99 -8.38 -31.99
CA ARG A 364 4.66 -9.79 -32.33
C ARG A 364 5.44 -10.83 -31.51
N GLY A 365 6.52 -10.38 -30.87
CA GLY A 365 7.43 -11.18 -30.05
C GLY A 365 8.35 -10.24 -29.28
N LEU A 366 8.81 -10.67 -28.11
CA LEU A 366 9.79 -9.97 -27.29
C LEU A 366 11.13 -10.66 -27.51
N TYR A 367 11.99 -10.08 -28.34
CA TYR A 367 13.21 -10.69 -28.85
C TYR A 367 14.49 -10.02 -28.34
N THR A 368 14.37 -9.04 -27.43
CA THR A 368 15.49 -8.46 -26.68
C THR A 368 15.20 -8.51 -25.18
N PRO A 369 16.22 -8.53 -24.31
CA PRO A 369 16.04 -8.48 -22.86
C PRO A 369 15.18 -7.30 -22.37
N ASN A 370 15.26 -6.14 -23.04
CA ASN A 370 14.54 -4.93 -22.63
C ASN A 370 13.19 -4.73 -23.35
N ASP A 371 12.74 -5.66 -24.21
CA ASP A 371 11.47 -5.51 -24.93
C ASP A 371 10.25 -5.46 -23.99
N PHE A 372 10.26 -6.25 -22.91
CA PHE A 372 9.22 -6.19 -21.89
C PHE A 372 9.18 -4.81 -21.23
N ASN A 373 10.35 -4.32 -20.78
CA ASN A 373 10.50 -3.01 -20.14
C ASN A 373 10.13 -1.85 -21.07
N ALA A 374 10.27 -2.02 -22.39
CA ALA A 374 9.87 -1.02 -23.36
C ALA A 374 8.34 -0.91 -23.47
N LEU A 375 7.61 -2.03 -23.35
CA LEU A 375 6.14 -2.06 -23.41
C LEU A 375 5.47 -1.82 -22.05
N GLU A 376 6.14 -2.11 -20.94
CA GLU A 376 5.56 -1.97 -19.59
C GLU A 376 5.33 -0.51 -19.16
N LYS A 377 5.98 0.47 -19.81
CA LYS A 377 5.79 1.90 -19.54
C LYS A 377 4.28 2.17 -19.50
N GLY A 378 3.72 2.35 -18.31
CA GLY A 378 2.27 2.33 -18.07
C GLY A 378 1.76 1.65 -16.81
N MET A 379 1.40 2.47 -15.81
CA MET A 379 0.47 2.16 -14.70
C MET A 379 0.67 0.84 -13.95
N GLY A 380 1.91 0.43 -13.72
CA GLY A 380 2.24 -0.64 -12.79
C GLY A 380 2.10 -0.22 -11.33
N LYS A 381 0.89 0.02 -10.81
CA LYS A 381 0.73 0.37 -9.39
C LYS A 381 1.11 -0.82 -8.50
N ALA A 382 1.88 -0.55 -7.44
CA ALA A 382 2.37 -1.50 -6.44
C ALA A 382 3.52 -2.44 -6.86
N ASN A 383 4.55 -1.93 -7.56
CA ASN A 383 5.77 -2.72 -7.88
C ASN A 383 5.51 -3.90 -8.85
N ILE A 384 4.48 -3.77 -9.69
CA ILE A 384 4.10 -4.76 -10.70
C ILE A 384 4.23 -4.10 -12.07
N ALA A 385 5.16 -4.57 -12.90
CA ALA A 385 5.21 -4.19 -14.30
C ALA A 385 4.32 -5.10 -15.15
N SER A 386 3.61 -4.55 -16.14
CA SER A 386 2.62 -5.32 -16.89
C SER A 386 2.64 -5.07 -18.40
N VAL A 387 2.63 -6.15 -19.18
CA VAL A 387 2.42 -6.15 -20.63
C VAL A 387 1.19 -7.00 -20.95
N LYS A 388 0.19 -6.43 -21.62
CA LYS A 388 -1.01 -7.20 -22.01
C LYS A 388 -0.73 -8.00 -23.26
N PHE A 389 -1.48 -9.08 -23.45
CA PHE A 389 -1.46 -9.79 -24.72
C PHE A 389 -2.86 -10.13 -25.24
N VAL A 390 -2.95 -10.24 -26.56
CA VAL A 390 -4.10 -10.76 -27.32
C VAL A 390 -3.58 -11.89 -28.20
N ILE A 391 -4.21 -13.06 -28.10
CA ILE A 391 -4.01 -14.16 -29.05
C ILE A 391 -5.28 -14.27 -29.88
N ASP A 392 -5.15 -14.06 -31.18
CA ASP A 392 -6.25 -14.16 -32.14
C ASP A 392 -6.42 -15.61 -32.61
N ILE A 393 -7.48 -16.25 -32.11
CA ILE A 393 -7.79 -17.65 -32.37
C ILE A 393 -8.22 -17.85 -33.82
N ASN A 394 -8.93 -16.87 -34.38
CA ASN A 394 -9.45 -16.94 -35.75
C ASN A 394 -8.34 -16.75 -36.78
N ASN A 395 -7.28 -16.02 -36.42
CA ASN A 395 -6.12 -15.77 -37.27
C ASN A 395 -4.90 -16.62 -36.89
N GLY A 396 -5.12 -17.91 -36.63
CA GLY A 396 -4.03 -18.89 -36.49
C GLY A 396 -3.19 -18.72 -35.22
N ASN A 397 -3.82 -18.30 -34.12
CA ASN A 397 -3.20 -18.01 -32.82
C ASN A 397 -2.12 -16.92 -32.90
N THR A 398 -2.35 -15.90 -33.74
CA THR A 398 -1.39 -14.80 -33.86
C THR A 398 -1.36 -13.98 -32.57
N VAL A 399 -0.16 -13.74 -32.04
CA VAL A 399 0.06 -13.05 -30.76
C VAL A 399 0.32 -11.57 -30.97
N HIS A 400 -0.23 -10.75 -30.08
CA HIS A 400 0.12 -9.35 -29.90
C HIS A 400 0.48 -9.09 -28.44
N TYR A 401 1.66 -8.53 -28.19
CA TYR A 401 2.03 -7.94 -26.91
C TYR A 401 1.75 -6.44 -26.96
N LEU A 402 1.15 -5.89 -25.93
CA LEU A 402 0.58 -4.54 -25.92
C LEU A 402 1.13 -3.73 -24.76
N SER A 403 1.48 -2.47 -25.04
CA SER A 403 1.77 -1.49 -23.98
C SER A 403 0.53 -1.26 -23.12
N SER A 404 0.68 -1.43 -21.82
CA SER A 404 -0.43 -1.25 -20.86
C SER A 404 -0.86 0.20 -20.70
N GLU A 405 0.04 1.16 -20.95
CA GLU A 405 -0.25 2.61 -21.03
C GLU A 405 -1.13 2.93 -22.23
N ARG A 406 -0.70 2.53 -23.44
CA ARG A 406 -1.42 2.89 -24.65
C ARG A 406 -2.70 2.08 -24.82
N TRP A 407 -2.71 0.83 -24.38
CA TRP A 407 -3.85 -0.09 -24.52
C TRP A 407 -4.38 -0.50 -23.13
N PRO A 408 -5.08 0.40 -22.42
CA PRO A 408 -5.63 0.11 -21.10
C PRO A 408 -6.70 -0.98 -21.12
N LEU A 409 -7.35 -1.22 -22.27
CA LEU A 409 -8.33 -2.29 -22.46
C LEU A 409 -8.03 -3.09 -23.73
N HIS A 410 -8.04 -4.42 -23.67
CA HIS A 410 -7.90 -5.26 -24.88
C HIS A 410 -8.96 -4.91 -25.94
N TYR A 411 -10.15 -4.48 -25.50
CA TYR A 411 -11.21 -4.01 -26.39
C TYR A 411 -10.78 -2.84 -27.28
N THR A 412 -10.12 -1.81 -26.74
CA THR A 412 -9.64 -0.66 -27.52
C THR A 412 -8.68 -1.11 -28.62
N PHE A 413 -7.72 -1.98 -28.29
CA PHE A 413 -6.79 -2.53 -29.26
C PHE A 413 -7.49 -3.34 -30.37
N VAL A 414 -8.35 -4.28 -29.99
CA VAL A 414 -9.08 -5.10 -30.97
C VAL A 414 -9.96 -4.23 -31.85
N ARG A 415 -10.66 -3.25 -31.28
CA ARG A 415 -11.58 -2.38 -32.01
C ARG A 415 -10.84 -1.47 -32.99
N GLU A 416 -9.81 -0.77 -32.53
CA GLU A 416 -9.14 0.27 -33.32
C GLU A 416 -8.08 -0.30 -34.25
N VAL A 417 -7.35 -1.34 -33.82
CA VAL A 417 -6.20 -1.87 -34.56
C VAL A 417 -6.55 -3.12 -35.37
N ILE A 418 -7.24 -4.09 -34.76
CA ILE A 418 -7.60 -5.33 -35.48
C ILE A 418 -8.81 -5.08 -36.40
N ASN A 419 -9.88 -4.48 -35.87
CA ASN A 419 -11.11 -4.23 -36.63
C ASN A 419 -11.05 -2.93 -37.45
N ASN A 420 -9.99 -2.13 -37.31
CA ASN A 420 -9.78 -0.86 -38.01
C ASN A 420 -10.96 0.11 -37.91
N LEU A 421 -11.57 0.21 -36.72
CA LEU A 421 -12.68 1.13 -36.46
C LEU A 421 -12.16 2.45 -35.85
N PRO A 422 -12.81 3.61 -36.12
CA PRO A 422 -12.36 4.92 -35.63
C PRO A 422 -12.33 5.01 -34.10
N GLU A 423 -11.31 5.66 -33.53
CA GLU A 423 -11.23 5.93 -32.07
C GLU A 423 -12.49 6.65 -31.57
N LEU A 424 -12.94 6.30 -30.35
CA LEU A 424 -14.12 6.89 -29.71
C LEU A 424 -13.66 7.84 -28.61
N ASN A 425 -14.13 9.08 -28.64
CA ASN A 425 -13.87 10.06 -27.58
C ASN A 425 -14.84 9.82 -26.41
N ARG A 426 -14.37 9.28 -25.28
CA ARG A 426 -15.25 9.08 -24.12
C ARG A 426 -15.59 10.34 -23.31
N CYS A 427 -15.02 11.50 -23.63
CA CYS A 427 -15.52 12.78 -23.14
C CYS A 427 -16.81 13.20 -23.86
N ASP A 428 -17.11 12.63 -25.04
CA ASP A 428 -18.41 12.81 -25.70
C ASP A 428 -19.40 11.75 -25.21
N SER A 429 -20.53 12.20 -24.68
CA SER A 429 -21.53 11.32 -24.05
C SER A 429 -22.08 10.23 -24.97
N VAL A 430 -22.22 10.51 -26.27
CA VAL A 430 -22.75 9.55 -27.26
C VAL A 430 -21.71 8.49 -27.57
N GLN A 431 -20.48 8.89 -27.85
CA GLN A 431 -19.36 7.98 -28.10
C GLN A 431 -19.01 7.15 -26.85
N ALA A 432 -19.13 7.72 -25.65
CA ALA A 432 -18.97 6.98 -24.40
C ALA A 432 -20.01 5.86 -24.25
N GLN A 433 -21.27 6.10 -24.62
CA GLN A 433 -22.30 5.06 -24.61
C GLN A 433 -22.03 3.97 -25.65
N GLU A 434 -21.61 4.35 -26.86
CA GLU A 434 -21.22 3.39 -27.90
C GLU A 434 -20.06 2.51 -27.42
N PHE A 435 -19.03 3.13 -26.84
CA PHE A 435 -17.88 2.46 -26.27
C PHE A 435 -18.31 1.44 -25.21
N ASN A 436 -19.11 1.86 -24.23
CA ASN A 436 -19.55 1.02 -23.12
C ASN A 436 -20.37 -0.19 -23.63
N ARG A 437 -21.26 0.01 -24.61
CA ARG A 437 -22.04 -1.09 -25.20
C ARG A 437 -21.13 -2.09 -25.93
N GLY A 438 -20.24 -1.60 -26.79
CA GLY A 438 -19.35 -2.47 -27.56
C GLY A 438 -18.35 -3.21 -26.66
N TRP A 439 -17.85 -2.54 -25.62
CA TRP A 439 -16.98 -3.16 -24.63
C TRP A 439 -17.67 -4.25 -23.81
N ALA A 440 -18.92 -4.01 -23.39
CA ALA A 440 -19.72 -5.01 -22.68
C ALA A 440 -19.93 -6.26 -23.55
N GLN A 441 -20.28 -6.07 -24.83
CA GLN A 441 -20.43 -7.17 -25.78
C GLN A 441 -19.12 -7.93 -26.00
N PHE A 442 -18.02 -7.22 -26.21
CA PHE A 442 -16.69 -7.80 -26.34
C PHE A 442 -16.32 -8.64 -25.11
N SER A 443 -16.64 -8.14 -23.91
CA SER A 443 -16.34 -8.83 -22.66
C SER A 443 -17.19 -10.09 -22.49
N GLN A 444 -18.47 -10.04 -22.84
CA GLN A 444 -19.34 -11.21 -22.82
C GLN A 444 -18.84 -12.31 -23.78
N GLN A 445 -18.35 -11.91 -24.96
CA GLN A 445 -17.88 -12.85 -25.97
C GLN A 445 -16.51 -13.46 -25.64
N ASN A 446 -15.57 -12.66 -25.13
CA ASN A 446 -14.16 -13.08 -25.03
C ASN A 446 -13.67 -13.39 -23.61
N TYR A 447 -14.32 -12.83 -22.58
CA TYR A 447 -14.04 -13.17 -21.19
C TYR A 447 -15.07 -14.18 -20.64
N ALA A 448 -16.37 -13.89 -20.73
CA ALA A 448 -17.41 -14.69 -20.07
C ALA A 448 -17.78 -16.00 -20.79
N ASN A 449 -17.22 -16.26 -21.97
CA ASN A 449 -17.52 -17.44 -22.79
C ASN A 449 -16.22 -18.14 -23.19
N SER A 450 -16.10 -19.45 -22.96
CA SER A 450 -14.91 -20.24 -23.30
C SER A 450 -15.02 -21.06 -24.59
N VAL A 451 -16.21 -21.14 -25.18
CA VAL A 451 -16.48 -22.00 -26.35
C VAL A 451 -16.38 -21.21 -27.64
N THR A 452 -16.93 -19.99 -27.69
CA THR A 452 -17.03 -19.19 -28.93
C THR A 452 -16.26 -17.88 -28.86
N ARG A 453 -15.30 -17.76 -27.93
CA ARG A 453 -14.41 -16.59 -27.88
C ARG A 453 -13.56 -16.53 -29.16
N SER A 454 -13.28 -15.32 -29.60
CA SER A 454 -12.40 -15.07 -30.75
C SER A 454 -10.95 -14.79 -30.32
N TYR A 455 -10.76 -14.40 -29.05
CA TYR A 455 -9.47 -14.04 -28.52
C TYR A 455 -9.21 -14.71 -27.18
N HIS A 456 -7.96 -15.14 -26.95
CA HIS A 456 -7.45 -15.32 -25.60
C HIS A 456 -6.77 -14.03 -25.14
N LEU A 457 -7.10 -13.60 -23.93
CA LEU A 457 -6.75 -12.29 -23.40
C LEU A 457 -6.08 -12.49 -22.04
N GLY A 458 -4.93 -11.86 -21.84
CA GLY A 458 -4.23 -11.95 -20.56
C GLY A 458 -3.20 -10.85 -20.37
N THR A 459 -2.46 -10.97 -19.27
CA THR A 459 -1.40 -10.04 -18.88
C THR A 459 -0.16 -10.82 -18.45
N LEU A 460 0.99 -10.34 -18.87
CA LEU A 460 2.30 -10.71 -18.35
C LEU A 460 2.66 -9.72 -17.26
N SER A 461 2.76 -10.19 -16.02
CA SER A 461 2.99 -9.39 -14.83
C SER A 461 4.34 -9.74 -14.21
N HIS A 462 5.22 -8.76 -14.02
CA HIS A 462 6.46 -8.90 -13.28
C HIS A 462 6.31 -8.24 -11.92
N HIS A 463 6.19 -9.07 -10.89
CA HIS A 463 6.07 -8.68 -9.48
C HIS A 463 7.48 -8.55 -8.89
N ALA A 464 8.03 -7.33 -8.94
CA ALA A 464 9.45 -7.08 -8.62
C ALA A 464 9.82 -7.49 -7.19
N ASN A 465 8.91 -7.35 -6.23
CA ASN A 465 9.13 -7.69 -4.83
C ASN A 465 9.47 -9.17 -4.61
N ALA A 466 8.78 -10.07 -5.31
CA ALA A 466 8.92 -11.52 -5.16
C ALA A 466 9.79 -12.15 -6.27
N ASP A 467 10.32 -11.34 -7.21
CA ASP A 467 10.92 -11.80 -8.47
C ASP A 467 10.02 -12.83 -9.22
N ILE A 468 8.70 -12.62 -9.16
CA ILE A 468 7.72 -13.49 -9.82
C ILE A 468 7.32 -12.90 -11.17
N ARG A 469 7.44 -13.70 -12.23
CA ARG A 469 6.94 -13.37 -13.57
C ARG A 469 5.74 -14.23 -13.90
N ALA A 470 4.55 -13.65 -13.89
CA ALA A 470 3.29 -14.38 -13.98
C ALA A 470 2.52 -14.10 -15.28
N VAL A 471 1.93 -15.12 -15.86
CA VAL A 471 0.80 -15.01 -16.80
C VAL A 471 -0.48 -14.99 -15.98
N GLU A 472 -1.30 -13.96 -16.19
CA GLU A 472 -2.49 -13.69 -15.39
C GLU A 472 -3.72 -13.44 -16.27
N PHE A 473 -4.84 -14.05 -15.89
CA PHE A 473 -6.13 -13.85 -16.53
C PHE A 473 -7.01 -12.94 -15.68
N THR A 474 -7.73 -12.02 -16.32
CA THR A 474 -8.69 -11.18 -15.60
C THR A 474 -9.71 -12.06 -14.88
N PHE A 475 -10.21 -11.55 -13.78
CA PHE A 475 -11.13 -12.32 -12.99
C PHE A 475 -12.50 -12.38 -13.67
N GLY A 476 -13.18 -13.50 -13.47
CA GLY A 476 -14.43 -13.78 -14.18
C GLY A 476 -14.21 -14.29 -15.60
N ASP A 477 -12.96 -14.37 -16.09
CA ASP A 477 -12.68 -15.09 -17.33
C ASP A 477 -13.12 -16.55 -17.20
N ALA A 478 -13.91 -17.01 -18.17
CA ALA A 478 -14.41 -18.37 -18.30
C ALA A 478 -13.35 -19.35 -18.83
N ILE A 479 -12.10 -18.91 -19.01
CA ILE A 479 -10.99 -19.71 -19.53
C ILE A 479 -10.90 -21.07 -18.83
N THR A 480 -10.82 -22.14 -19.61
CA THR A 480 -10.78 -23.52 -19.12
C THR A 480 -9.36 -23.97 -18.81
N ALA A 481 -9.21 -25.03 -18.01
CA ALA A 481 -7.92 -25.65 -17.71
C ALA A 481 -7.07 -25.94 -18.97
N PRO A 482 -7.59 -26.59 -20.03
CA PRO A 482 -6.83 -26.79 -21.27
C PRO A 482 -6.44 -25.50 -21.98
N GLN A 483 -7.31 -24.48 -21.96
CA GLN A 483 -7.01 -23.18 -22.55
C GLN A 483 -5.93 -22.43 -21.78
N ILE A 484 -5.86 -22.58 -20.45
CA ILE A 484 -4.78 -21.99 -19.64
C ILE A 484 -3.43 -22.53 -20.10
N ILE A 485 -3.31 -23.85 -20.30
CA ILE A 485 -2.09 -24.49 -20.81
C ILE A 485 -1.69 -23.91 -22.17
N ASP A 486 -2.61 -23.93 -23.15
CA ASP A 486 -2.35 -23.48 -24.51
C ASP A 486 -1.95 -21.99 -24.56
N VAL A 487 -2.66 -21.15 -23.82
CA VAL A 487 -2.39 -19.71 -23.76
C VAL A 487 -1.08 -19.42 -23.06
N PHE A 488 -0.77 -20.08 -21.95
CA PHE A 488 0.48 -19.90 -21.21
C PHE A 488 1.69 -20.15 -22.12
N TYR A 489 1.71 -21.29 -22.81
CA TYR A 489 2.80 -21.64 -23.71
C TYR A 489 2.83 -20.76 -24.97
N THR A 490 1.68 -20.43 -25.55
CA THR A 490 1.62 -19.54 -26.72
C THR A 490 2.10 -18.12 -26.40
N ALA A 491 1.69 -17.56 -25.26
CA ALA A 491 2.05 -16.21 -24.85
C ALA A 491 3.53 -16.09 -24.43
N THR A 492 4.14 -17.16 -23.93
CA THR A 492 5.55 -17.13 -23.47
C THR A 492 6.54 -17.57 -24.56
N ALA A 493 6.09 -18.26 -25.62
CA ALA A 493 6.96 -18.84 -26.65
C ALA A 493 7.98 -17.86 -27.26
N ALA A 494 7.53 -16.65 -27.59
CA ALA A 494 8.34 -15.62 -28.24
C ALA A 494 8.86 -14.58 -27.24
N MET A 495 9.45 -15.03 -26.13
CA MET A 495 10.00 -14.17 -25.07
C MET A 495 11.38 -14.65 -24.62
N PRO A 496 12.24 -13.77 -24.07
CA PRO A 496 13.48 -14.21 -23.45
C PRO A 496 13.14 -15.02 -22.17
N GLU A 497 13.80 -16.16 -22.01
CA GLU A 497 13.67 -17.01 -20.80
C GLU A 497 12.22 -17.43 -20.46
N PRO A 498 11.50 -18.11 -21.37
CA PRO A 498 10.09 -18.44 -21.15
C PRO A 498 9.86 -19.36 -19.94
N THR A 499 10.86 -20.17 -19.57
CA THR A 499 10.84 -21.06 -18.40
C THR A 499 10.84 -20.34 -17.05
N ARG A 500 11.07 -19.02 -17.02
CA ARG A 500 10.96 -18.20 -15.81
C ARG A 500 9.54 -17.73 -15.51
N TRP A 501 8.62 -17.93 -16.45
CA TRP A 501 7.23 -17.51 -16.28
C TRP A 501 6.42 -18.59 -15.57
N VAL A 502 5.45 -18.16 -14.77
CA VAL A 502 4.51 -19.02 -14.03
C VAL A 502 3.07 -18.60 -14.30
N TYR A 503 2.09 -19.46 -14.10
CA TYR A 503 0.69 -19.08 -14.03
C TYR A 503 0.33 -18.70 -12.60
N ARG A 504 -0.37 -17.57 -12.42
CA ARG A 504 -0.97 -17.20 -11.13
C ARG A 504 -2.49 -17.15 -11.23
N PRO A 505 -3.23 -18.03 -10.55
CA PRO A 505 -4.68 -17.91 -10.42
C PRO A 505 -5.00 -16.76 -9.47
N GLN A 506 -6.04 -15.99 -9.78
CA GLN A 506 -6.38 -14.80 -9.01
C GLN A 506 -7.62 -14.96 -8.11
N ASN A 507 -8.48 -15.97 -8.33
CA ASN A 507 -9.66 -16.23 -7.48
C ASN A 507 -9.97 -17.72 -7.33
N GLU A 508 -10.94 -18.05 -6.47
CA GLU A 508 -11.34 -19.44 -6.18
C GLU A 508 -11.69 -20.26 -7.42
N SER A 509 -12.38 -19.68 -8.41
CA SER A 509 -12.74 -20.42 -9.62
C SER A 509 -11.52 -20.70 -10.50
N GLN A 510 -10.56 -19.78 -10.57
CA GLN A 510 -9.28 -20.01 -11.24
C GLN A 510 -8.38 -20.97 -10.46
N ILE A 511 -8.39 -20.93 -9.12
CA ILE A 511 -7.69 -21.90 -8.25
C ILE A 511 -8.22 -23.30 -8.53
N ALA A 512 -9.55 -23.48 -8.53
CA ALA A 512 -10.16 -24.78 -8.82
C ALA A 512 -9.76 -25.32 -10.21
N ARG A 513 -9.61 -24.45 -11.21
CA ARG A 513 -9.12 -24.84 -12.54
C ARG A 513 -7.62 -25.12 -12.56
N ALA A 514 -6.83 -24.33 -11.82
CA ALA A 514 -5.39 -24.54 -11.67
C ALA A 514 -5.08 -25.91 -11.05
N ARG A 515 -5.88 -26.34 -10.06
CA ARG A 515 -5.80 -27.69 -9.46
C ARG A 515 -5.94 -28.83 -10.47
N LEU A 516 -6.68 -28.61 -11.57
CA LEU A 516 -6.89 -29.63 -12.61
C LEU A 516 -5.68 -29.82 -13.54
N ILE A 517 -4.71 -28.89 -13.50
CA ILE A 517 -3.56 -28.84 -14.41
C ILE A 517 -2.23 -28.72 -13.66
N GLU A 518 -2.21 -29.12 -12.38
CA GLU A 518 -0.96 -29.22 -11.62
C GLU A 518 0.00 -30.20 -12.29
N GLY A 519 1.27 -29.82 -12.37
CA GLY A 519 2.30 -30.58 -13.07
C GLY A 519 2.33 -30.38 -14.59
N GLU A 520 1.34 -29.73 -15.22
CA GLU A 520 1.33 -29.46 -16.67
C GLU A 520 2.05 -28.14 -17.04
N LEU A 521 2.13 -27.20 -16.09
CA LEU A 521 2.85 -25.93 -16.21
C LEU A 521 3.22 -25.41 -14.81
N PRO A 522 4.16 -24.46 -14.68
CA PRO A 522 4.54 -23.90 -13.39
C PRO A 522 3.46 -22.97 -12.83
N ILE A 523 2.98 -23.24 -11.61
CA ILE A 523 1.90 -22.49 -10.95
C ILE A 523 2.37 -21.98 -9.60
N VAL A 524 2.02 -20.74 -9.25
CA VAL A 524 2.20 -20.18 -7.91
C VAL A 524 0.85 -19.83 -7.30
N GLY A 525 0.75 -19.77 -5.98
CA GLY A 525 -0.48 -19.38 -5.33
C GLY A 525 -0.81 -17.89 -5.50
N PRO A 526 -2.07 -17.50 -5.25
CA PRO A 526 -2.56 -16.14 -5.46
C PRO A 526 -1.79 -15.12 -4.62
N ASN A 527 -1.32 -15.51 -3.43
CA ASN A 527 -0.64 -14.61 -2.49
C ASN A 527 0.88 -14.60 -2.63
N ALA A 528 1.47 -15.48 -3.46
CA ALA A 528 2.92 -15.58 -3.62
C ALA A 528 3.62 -14.22 -3.93
N PRO A 529 3.08 -13.33 -4.78
CA PRO A 529 3.71 -12.01 -5.02
C PRO A 529 3.72 -11.04 -3.84
N PHE A 530 2.89 -11.30 -2.82
CA PHE A 530 2.72 -10.43 -1.67
C PHE A 530 3.46 -10.96 -0.42
N GLN A 531 4.16 -12.08 -0.55
CA GLN A 531 5.05 -12.58 0.52
C GLN A 531 6.31 -11.73 0.61
N ASN A 532 6.77 -11.47 1.84
CA ASN A 532 8.04 -10.80 2.13
C ASN A 532 8.24 -9.50 1.35
N LEU A 533 7.24 -8.61 1.35
CA LEU A 533 7.38 -7.28 0.75
C LEU A 533 8.67 -6.63 1.25
N THR A 534 9.54 -6.22 0.32
CA THR A 534 10.81 -5.54 0.61
C THR A 534 10.76 -4.06 0.23
N LEU A 535 9.70 -3.64 -0.46
CA LEU A 535 9.47 -2.27 -0.89
C LEU A 535 7.99 -2.02 -1.18
N GLN A 536 7.51 -0.81 -0.88
CA GLN A 536 6.18 -0.33 -1.22
C GLN A 536 6.25 1.15 -1.64
N ALA A 537 6.02 1.42 -2.94
CA ALA A 537 5.84 2.76 -3.46
C ALA A 537 4.42 3.27 -3.15
N LEU A 538 4.30 4.46 -2.54
CA LEU A 538 3.04 4.96 -1.98
C LEU A 538 2.55 6.25 -2.64
N ALA A 539 3.44 7.23 -2.77
CA ALA A 539 3.21 8.45 -3.55
C ALA A 539 4.36 8.63 -4.55
N SER A 540 4.04 8.63 -5.84
CA SER A 540 5.01 8.88 -6.89
C SER A 540 5.35 10.36 -6.98
N GLY A 541 6.59 10.66 -7.34
CA GLY A 541 7.06 12.04 -7.44
C GLY A 541 8.56 12.12 -7.57
N VAL A 542 9.06 13.33 -7.82
CA VAL A 542 10.48 13.67 -7.80
C VAL A 542 10.68 14.76 -6.77
N ALA A 543 11.72 14.65 -5.97
CA ALA A 543 12.09 15.65 -4.99
C ALA A 543 13.61 15.88 -4.95
N TYR A 544 13.97 17.09 -4.52
CA TYR A 544 15.34 17.45 -4.20
C TYR A 544 15.39 17.93 -2.76
N GLY A 545 16.35 17.42 -2.00
CA GLY A 545 16.53 17.79 -0.60
C GLY A 545 17.73 17.11 0.05
N THR A 546 18.08 17.57 1.25
CA THR A 546 19.07 16.90 2.09
C THR A 546 18.44 15.62 2.65
N LEU A 547 19.12 14.48 2.45
CA LEU A 547 18.66 13.19 2.98
C LEU A 547 19.06 13.05 4.45
N GLU A 548 18.09 12.94 5.34
CA GLU A 548 18.31 12.86 6.79
C GLU A 548 17.58 11.67 7.40
N PHE A 549 18.20 11.01 8.39
CA PHE A 549 17.52 10.02 9.22
C PHE A 549 17.06 10.69 10.51
N ILE A 550 15.78 10.55 10.82
CA ILE A 550 15.17 11.08 12.04
C ILE A 550 14.34 9.94 12.65
N GLU A 551 14.60 9.59 13.90
CA GLU A 551 13.77 8.61 14.59
C GLU A 551 12.34 9.14 14.73
N THR A 552 11.34 8.28 14.57
CA THR A 552 9.93 8.70 14.60
C THR A 552 9.56 9.41 15.91
N SER A 553 10.20 9.06 17.04
CA SER A 553 10.04 9.73 18.34
C SER A 553 10.65 11.13 18.43
N GLU A 554 11.55 11.49 17.51
CA GLU A 554 12.24 12.79 17.50
C GLU A 554 11.63 13.79 16.51
N LEU A 555 10.72 13.32 15.64
CA LEU A 555 10.11 14.12 14.56
C LEU A 555 9.46 15.41 15.06
N ASP A 556 8.79 15.36 16.22
CA ASP A 556 8.14 16.54 16.81
C ASP A 556 9.13 17.66 17.10
N SER A 557 10.41 17.36 17.32
CA SER A 557 11.45 18.33 17.61
C SER A 557 12.35 18.64 16.41
N ALA A 558 12.23 17.88 15.32
CA ALA A 558 13.13 17.96 14.17
C ALA A 558 12.85 19.16 13.26
N PHE A 559 13.90 19.61 12.57
CA PHE A 559 13.81 20.69 11.59
C PHE A 559 13.45 20.12 10.22
N LEU A 560 12.16 20.22 9.86
CA LEU A 560 11.63 19.72 8.60
C LEU A 560 11.32 20.87 7.62
N GLY A 561 11.27 20.55 6.33
CA GLY A 561 10.87 21.51 5.30
C GLY A 561 10.88 20.93 3.89
N PRO A 562 10.46 21.72 2.88
CA PRO A 562 10.36 21.29 1.47
C PRO A 562 11.70 20.85 0.85
N LYS A 563 12.81 21.15 1.50
CA LYS A 563 14.17 20.82 1.06
C LYS A 563 14.81 19.69 1.88
N THR A 564 14.02 18.96 2.65
CA THR A 564 14.47 17.82 3.46
C THR A 564 13.78 16.56 2.97
N ILE A 565 14.54 15.50 2.74
CA ILE A 565 14.03 14.15 2.47
C ILE A 565 14.34 13.31 3.70
N VAL A 566 13.30 12.80 4.36
CA VAL A 566 13.44 12.16 5.67
C VAL A 566 13.32 10.65 5.55
N ILE A 567 14.22 9.94 6.22
CA ILE A 567 14.12 8.52 6.53
C ILE A 567 13.67 8.38 7.98
N THR A 568 12.59 7.64 8.22
CA THR A 568 12.11 7.30 9.57
C THR A 568 12.17 5.80 9.80
N ASN A 569 12.46 5.39 11.03
CA ASN A 569 12.51 3.98 11.41
C ASN A 569 11.13 3.31 11.48
N ASP A 570 10.04 4.08 11.41
CA ASP A 570 8.65 3.60 11.43
C ASP A 570 7.74 4.54 10.63
N VAL A 571 6.45 4.20 10.49
CA VAL A 571 5.43 5.11 9.96
C VAL A 571 5.11 6.16 11.03
N PRO A 572 5.32 7.47 10.75
CA PRO A 572 4.89 8.51 11.67
C PRO A 572 3.37 8.58 11.76
N ASN A 573 2.84 8.73 12.97
CA ASN A 573 1.44 9.13 13.16
C ASN A 573 1.20 10.56 12.61
N ASP A 574 2.23 11.40 12.68
CA ASP A 574 2.27 12.77 12.17
C ASP A 574 3.68 13.11 11.66
N ILE A 575 3.75 13.92 10.60
CA ILE A 575 4.99 14.48 10.08
C ILE A 575 4.74 15.89 9.53
N GLY A 576 5.67 16.81 9.83
CA GLY A 576 5.69 18.15 9.22
C GLY A 576 5.88 18.11 7.69
N PHE A 577 5.84 19.27 7.05
CA PHE A 577 6.05 19.35 5.60
C PHE A 577 7.49 18.92 5.25
N VAL A 578 7.62 17.93 4.35
CA VAL A 578 8.91 17.41 3.86
C VAL A 578 8.94 17.35 2.34
N GLY A 579 10.13 17.47 1.76
CA GLY A 579 10.37 17.30 0.33
C GLY A 579 10.24 15.84 -0.14
N GLY A 580 10.49 14.87 0.73
CA GLY A 580 10.28 13.44 0.47
C GLY A 580 10.26 12.62 1.75
N LEU A 581 9.61 11.45 1.71
CA LEU A 581 9.48 10.55 2.87
C LEU A 581 9.88 9.11 2.50
N ILE A 582 10.74 8.52 3.33
CA ILE A 582 11.09 7.10 3.31
C ILE A 582 10.82 6.52 4.70
N THR A 583 9.90 5.56 4.83
CA THR A 583 9.64 4.85 6.10
C THR A 583 10.26 3.46 6.06
N GLU A 584 10.90 3.01 7.14
CA GLU A 584 11.42 1.63 7.24
C GLU A 584 10.35 0.61 7.67
N ALA A 585 9.12 1.07 7.86
CA ALA A 585 7.93 0.25 8.05
C ALA A 585 6.92 0.49 6.91
N PHE A 586 6.14 -0.54 6.58
CA PHE A 586 5.08 -0.46 5.57
C PHE A 586 3.93 0.44 6.03
N GLN A 587 3.38 1.20 5.09
CA GLN A 587 2.26 2.10 5.34
C GLN A 587 0.97 1.49 4.75
N THR A 588 -0.17 1.81 5.33
CA THR A 588 -1.44 1.61 4.62
C THR A 588 -1.54 2.67 3.51
N PRO A 589 -2.15 2.38 2.34
CA PRO A 589 -2.36 3.39 1.30
C PRO A 589 -3.16 4.62 1.79
N LEU A 590 -3.95 4.47 2.86
CA LEU A 590 -4.71 5.53 3.49
C LEU A 590 -4.03 6.13 4.73
N ALA A 591 -2.75 5.81 4.95
CA ALA A 591 -1.96 6.43 5.99
C ALA A 591 -2.04 7.96 5.86
N HIS A 592 -2.27 8.68 6.96
CA HIS A 592 -2.39 10.15 6.88
C HIS A 592 -1.16 10.77 6.20
N VAL A 593 0.04 10.29 6.55
CA VAL A 593 1.30 10.71 5.93
C VAL A 593 1.33 10.43 4.42
N ASN A 594 0.70 9.35 3.95
CA ASN A 594 0.60 9.06 2.52
C ASN A 594 -0.42 9.94 1.81
N ILE A 595 -1.61 10.14 2.39
CA ILE A 595 -2.65 11.02 1.82
C ILE A 595 -2.11 12.46 1.69
N LEU A 596 -1.38 12.94 2.68
CA LEU A 596 -0.71 14.23 2.63
C LEU A 596 0.38 14.25 1.54
N SER A 597 1.18 13.20 1.45
CA SER A 597 2.23 13.10 0.43
C SER A 597 1.65 13.15 -0.98
N GLN A 598 0.55 12.43 -1.24
CA GLN A 598 -0.17 12.47 -2.50
C GLN A 598 -0.75 13.85 -2.80
N GLY A 599 -1.38 14.50 -1.82
CA GLY A 599 -1.92 15.85 -1.98
C GLY A 599 -0.85 16.92 -2.25
N ARG A 600 0.38 16.72 -1.77
CA ARG A 600 1.51 17.65 -1.97
C ARG A 600 2.35 17.35 -3.22
N GLY A 601 2.19 16.17 -3.83
CA GLY A 601 3.13 15.64 -4.81
C GLY A 601 4.50 15.24 -4.22
N THR A 602 4.56 15.04 -2.89
CA THR A 602 5.76 14.60 -2.17
C THR A 602 5.97 13.10 -2.42
N PRO A 603 7.13 12.66 -2.95
CA PRO A 603 7.43 11.24 -3.09
C PRO A 603 7.47 10.54 -1.72
N ASN A 604 6.75 9.42 -1.59
CA ASN A 604 6.62 8.62 -0.38
C ASN A 604 6.88 7.12 -0.67
N LEU A 605 7.79 6.52 0.10
CA LEU A 605 8.28 5.15 -0.07
C LEU A 605 8.33 4.45 1.29
N ALA A 606 7.86 3.21 1.38
CA ALA A 606 8.24 2.32 2.47
C ALA A 606 9.33 1.34 1.99
N LEU A 607 10.48 1.37 2.65
CA LEU A 607 11.67 0.57 2.36
C LEU A 607 12.29 0.08 3.67
N PRO A 608 11.98 -1.14 4.12
CA PRO A 608 12.60 -1.73 5.29
C PRO A 608 14.13 -1.69 5.24
N ASN A 609 14.75 -1.27 6.34
CA ASN A 609 16.22 -1.12 6.47
C ASN A 609 16.85 -0.14 5.45
N ALA A 610 16.10 0.85 4.95
CA ALA A 610 16.60 1.90 4.06
C ALA A 610 17.94 2.48 4.55
N ARG A 611 18.06 2.81 5.84
CA ARG A 611 19.27 3.44 6.42
C ARG A 611 20.49 2.52 6.40
N LEU A 612 20.28 1.20 6.35
CA LEU A 612 21.33 0.19 6.31
C LEU A 612 21.68 -0.21 4.87
N THR A 613 20.92 0.27 3.88
CA THR A 613 21.18 -0.01 2.47
C THR A 613 22.45 0.75 2.04
N PRO A 614 23.48 0.08 1.48
CA PRO A 614 24.77 0.72 1.19
C PRO A 614 24.68 1.98 0.32
N GLU A 615 23.77 2.00 -0.66
CA GLU A 615 23.55 3.15 -1.54
C GLU A 615 22.98 4.37 -0.81
N ILE A 616 21.98 4.15 0.05
CA ILE A 616 21.34 5.20 0.87
C ILE A 616 22.28 5.68 1.96
N MET A 617 22.96 4.76 2.65
CA MET A 617 23.93 5.08 3.70
C MET A 617 25.03 6.02 3.19
N ALA A 618 25.48 5.85 1.94
CA ALA A 618 26.47 6.72 1.31
C ALA A 618 25.97 8.14 1.00
N LEU A 619 24.64 8.36 1.01
CA LEU A 619 23.97 9.61 0.66
C LEU A 619 23.41 10.37 1.87
N LEU A 620 23.41 9.79 3.08
CA LEU A 620 22.98 10.48 4.30
C LEU A 620 23.72 11.81 4.49
N ASN A 621 22.97 12.84 4.88
CA ASN A 621 23.38 14.23 5.06
C ASN A 621 23.88 14.93 3.78
N LYS A 622 23.51 14.43 2.59
CA LYS A 622 23.84 15.05 1.30
C LYS A 622 22.58 15.49 0.57
N LEU A 623 22.76 16.47 -0.33
CA LEU A 623 21.73 16.85 -1.29
C LEU A 623 21.52 15.72 -2.30
N VAL A 624 20.29 15.23 -2.42
CA VAL A 624 19.92 14.13 -3.30
C VAL A 624 18.77 14.51 -4.24
N ARG A 625 18.69 13.80 -5.37
CA ARG A 625 17.47 13.65 -6.17
C ARG A 625 16.84 12.33 -5.77
N PHE A 626 15.61 12.38 -5.30
CA PHE A 626 14.82 11.21 -4.92
C PHE A 626 13.60 11.11 -5.84
N GLU A 627 13.41 9.95 -6.44
CA GLU A 627 12.27 9.66 -7.31
C GLU A 627 11.61 8.36 -6.87
N VAL A 628 10.28 8.41 -6.74
CA VAL A 628 9.43 7.23 -6.51
C VAL A 628 8.54 7.05 -7.72
N SER A 629 8.54 5.85 -8.28
CA SER A 629 7.73 5.48 -9.43
C SER A 629 6.92 4.23 -9.12
N ALA A 630 6.08 3.83 -10.07
CA ALA A 630 5.28 2.62 -9.96
C ALA A 630 6.14 1.33 -9.94
N SER A 631 7.35 1.38 -10.50
CA SER A 631 8.30 0.27 -10.61
C SER A 631 9.39 0.26 -9.53
N GLY A 632 9.38 1.20 -8.59
CA GLY A 632 10.33 1.26 -7.48
C GLY A 632 10.78 2.70 -7.15
N TYR A 633 12.07 2.88 -6.93
CA TYR A 633 12.66 4.19 -6.60
C TYR A 633 14.04 4.36 -7.24
N SER A 634 14.47 5.62 -7.35
CA SER A 634 15.84 6.00 -7.67
C SER A 634 16.28 7.10 -6.71
N ILE A 635 17.46 6.96 -6.11
CA ILE A 635 18.06 7.99 -5.27
C ILE A 635 19.52 8.19 -5.66
N ARG A 636 19.93 9.45 -5.88
CA ARG A 636 21.32 9.79 -6.23
C ARG A 636 21.71 11.13 -5.65
N ALA A 637 23.01 11.38 -5.54
CA ALA A 637 23.51 12.74 -5.28
C ALA A 637 23.02 13.72 -6.37
N ALA A 638 22.73 14.96 -5.96
CA ALA A 638 22.29 16.03 -6.86
C ALA A 638 23.22 17.26 -6.75
N ALA A 639 23.34 18.00 -7.86
CA ALA A 639 24.00 19.30 -7.88
C ALA A 639 23.04 20.38 -7.33
N LEU A 640 23.59 21.43 -6.72
CA LEU A 640 22.78 22.50 -6.14
C LEU A 640 21.98 23.24 -7.22
N GLU A 641 22.59 23.49 -8.39
CA GLU A 641 21.92 24.20 -9.49
C GLU A 641 20.69 23.43 -10.01
N GLU A 642 20.79 22.09 -10.06
CA GLU A 642 19.67 21.21 -10.46
C GLU A 642 18.50 21.32 -9.47
N ALA A 643 18.81 21.32 -8.17
CA ALA A 643 17.80 21.45 -7.10
C ALA A 643 17.16 22.84 -7.08
N GLU A 644 17.93 23.90 -7.30
CA GLU A 644 17.43 25.28 -7.35
C GLU A 644 16.43 25.49 -8.48
N VAL A 645 16.70 24.94 -9.67
CA VAL A 645 15.76 24.97 -10.80
C VAL A 645 14.46 24.25 -10.45
N PHE A 646 14.55 23.06 -9.85
CA PHE A 646 13.38 22.29 -9.43
C PHE A 646 12.52 23.07 -8.42
N TRP A 647 13.14 23.59 -7.35
CA TRP A 647 12.42 24.34 -6.31
C TRP A 647 11.80 25.64 -6.83
N ALA A 648 12.43 26.31 -7.79
CA ALA A 648 11.87 27.51 -8.41
C ALA A 648 10.61 27.21 -9.24
N GLN A 649 10.55 26.03 -9.89
CA GLN A 649 9.42 25.60 -10.70
C GLN A 649 8.26 25.00 -9.88
N HIS A 650 8.55 24.40 -8.73
CA HIS A 650 7.58 23.68 -7.89
C HIS A 650 7.17 24.46 -6.62
N ASN A 651 7.40 25.77 -6.60
CA ASN A 651 6.92 26.65 -5.54
C ASN A 651 5.40 26.85 -5.73
N PRO A 652 4.53 26.55 -4.74
CA PRO A 652 3.08 26.53 -4.91
C PRO A 652 2.49 27.85 -5.45
N ASN A 653 1.35 27.71 -6.14
CA ASN A 653 0.53 28.72 -6.82
C ASN A 653 0.71 30.15 -6.31
N THR A 654 0.88 31.13 -7.21
CA THR A 654 0.99 32.56 -6.87
C THR A 654 -0.30 33.17 -6.28
N GLU A 655 -1.41 32.46 -6.34
CA GLU A 655 -2.72 32.92 -5.87
C GLU A 655 -2.88 32.73 -4.36
N VAL A 656 -3.49 33.72 -3.70
CA VAL A 656 -3.83 33.65 -2.27
C VAL A 656 -5.20 33.00 -2.15
N LEU A 657 -5.28 31.92 -1.37
CA LEU A 657 -6.54 31.22 -1.12
C LEU A 657 -7.28 31.92 0.04
N VAL A 658 -8.51 32.36 -0.21
CA VAL A 658 -9.32 33.10 0.79
C VAL A 658 -10.52 32.23 1.20
N PRO A 659 -10.50 31.62 2.40
CA PRO A 659 -11.63 30.84 2.91
C PRO A 659 -12.90 31.68 3.04
N ARG A 660 -14.05 31.09 2.74
CA ARG A 660 -15.34 31.75 3.02
C ARG A 660 -15.62 31.73 4.52
N LEU A 661 -16.19 32.81 5.04
CA LEU A 661 -16.47 32.96 6.46
C LEU A 661 -17.80 33.69 6.70
N ASP A 662 -18.68 33.07 7.47
CA ASP A 662 -19.82 33.73 8.11
C ASP A 662 -19.39 34.13 9.53
N ASP A 663 -19.16 35.42 9.71
CA ASP A 663 -18.75 36.01 10.98
C ASP A 663 -19.93 36.59 11.77
N VAL A 664 -21.16 36.15 11.53
CA VAL A 664 -22.38 36.71 12.16
C VAL A 664 -23.16 35.66 12.95
N THR A 665 -23.32 34.44 12.43
CA THR A 665 -24.22 33.44 13.02
C THR A 665 -23.72 32.90 14.37
N LYS A 666 -24.58 32.94 15.40
CA LYS A 666 -24.26 32.50 16.78
C LYS A 666 -25.10 31.35 17.33
N HIS A 667 -26.25 31.02 16.76
CA HIS A 667 -27.07 29.94 17.31
C HIS A 667 -26.49 28.57 16.93
N LEU A 668 -26.61 27.57 17.82
CA LEU A 668 -26.21 26.20 17.49
C LEU A 668 -27.01 25.67 16.28
N ILE A 669 -26.34 24.98 15.37
CA ILE A 669 -26.93 24.49 14.12
C ILE A 669 -27.26 23.01 14.26
N ASP A 670 -28.54 22.65 14.04
CA ASP A 670 -28.95 21.25 13.93
C ASP A 670 -28.64 20.74 12.51
N LEU A 671 -27.86 19.67 12.41
CA LEU A 671 -27.38 19.17 11.12
C LEU A 671 -28.48 18.45 10.32
N SER A 672 -29.56 18.01 10.96
CA SER A 672 -30.67 17.31 10.29
C SER A 672 -31.53 18.21 9.38
N VAL A 673 -31.35 19.53 9.49
CA VAL A 673 -32.07 20.55 8.72
C VAL A 673 -31.12 21.53 8.02
N SER A 674 -29.84 21.16 7.91
CA SER A 674 -28.78 21.95 7.26
C SER A 674 -28.20 21.20 6.06
N GLY A 675 -27.14 21.72 5.45
CA GLY A 675 -26.49 21.12 4.29
C GLY A 675 -25.17 21.77 3.96
N ILE A 676 -24.64 21.46 2.78
CA ILE A 676 -23.29 21.89 2.37
C ILE A 676 -23.11 23.42 2.32
N ASP A 677 -24.18 24.17 2.10
CA ASP A 677 -24.17 25.64 2.06
C ASP A 677 -23.82 26.30 3.41
N ALA A 678 -23.96 25.57 4.53
CA ALA A 678 -23.60 26.06 5.85
C ALA A 678 -22.07 26.04 6.09
N LEU A 679 -21.27 25.59 5.13
CA LEU A 679 -19.81 25.50 5.26
C LEU A 679 -19.15 26.78 5.80
N PRO A 680 -19.47 28.00 5.32
CA PRO A 680 -18.84 29.22 5.84
C PRO A 680 -19.15 29.49 7.33
N THR A 681 -20.22 28.87 7.84
CA THR A 681 -20.72 29.03 9.21
C THR A 681 -20.18 27.96 10.15
N ILE A 682 -20.16 26.70 9.73
CA ILE A 682 -19.87 25.53 10.60
C ILE A 682 -18.69 24.67 10.11
N GLY A 683 -18.13 24.98 8.94
CA GLY A 683 -16.95 24.34 8.38
C GLY A 683 -17.26 23.06 7.62
N ALA A 684 -16.23 22.52 6.95
CA ALA A 684 -16.41 21.45 5.97
C ALA A 684 -16.98 20.16 6.57
N LYS A 685 -16.41 19.65 7.67
CA LYS A 685 -16.85 18.36 8.25
C LYS A 685 -18.28 18.41 8.76
N ALA A 686 -18.68 19.50 9.41
CA ALA A 686 -20.03 19.67 9.91
C ALA A 686 -21.05 19.83 8.77
N ALA A 687 -20.72 20.62 7.74
CA ALA A 687 -21.58 20.83 6.58
C ALA A 687 -21.72 19.57 5.70
N GLN A 688 -20.64 18.81 5.52
CA GLN A 688 -20.66 17.51 4.83
C GLN A 688 -21.48 16.48 5.62
N LEU A 689 -21.39 16.45 6.95
CA LEU A 689 -22.23 15.58 7.76
C LEU A 689 -23.70 15.99 7.69
N ALA A 690 -24.01 17.29 7.69
CA ALA A 690 -25.37 17.78 7.45
C ALA A 690 -25.92 17.30 6.10
N GLU A 691 -25.10 17.31 5.06
CA GLU A 691 -25.51 16.81 3.76
C GLU A 691 -25.80 15.30 3.75
N LEU A 692 -25.08 14.52 4.56
CA LEU A 692 -25.40 13.10 4.77
C LEU A 692 -26.76 12.88 5.44
N PHE A 693 -27.24 13.79 6.31
CA PHE A 693 -28.61 13.72 6.85
C PHE A 693 -29.67 13.89 5.77
N ASN A 694 -29.41 14.72 4.75
CA ASN A 694 -30.32 14.88 3.61
C ASN A 694 -30.35 13.61 2.73
N LEU A 695 -29.23 12.87 2.67
CA LEU A 695 -29.08 11.66 1.87
C LEU A 695 -29.58 10.37 2.55
N ALA A 696 -29.30 10.19 3.84
CA ALA A 696 -29.53 8.91 4.54
C ALA A 696 -30.98 8.39 4.44
N PRO A 697 -32.04 9.22 4.58
CA PRO A 697 -33.42 8.78 4.38
C PRO A 697 -33.73 8.30 2.95
N LEU A 698 -32.93 8.72 1.96
CA LEU A 698 -33.12 8.47 0.53
C LEU A 698 -32.25 7.31 0.00
N ALA A 699 -31.36 6.74 0.83
CA ALA A 699 -30.28 5.83 0.41
C ALA A 699 -30.73 4.42 -0.01
N THR A 700 -32.03 4.12 -0.10
CA THR A 700 -32.61 2.78 -0.39
C THR A 700 -32.60 2.36 -1.87
N ARG A 701 -31.63 2.80 -2.69
CA ARG A 701 -31.72 2.68 -4.16
C ARG A 701 -31.04 1.47 -4.83
N CYS A 702 -30.30 0.62 -4.12
CA CYS A 702 -29.72 -0.59 -4.71
C CYS A 702 -30.57 -1.85 -4.46
N ALA A 703 -30.49 -2.82 -5.36
CA ALA A 703 -31.24 -4.09 -5.28
C ALA A 703 -30.89 -4.90 -4.01
N GLU A 704 -29.75 -4.60 -3.40
CA GLU A 704 -29.21 -5.21 -2.19
C GLU A 704 -29.78 -4.60 -0.89
N GLY A 705 -30.60 -3.53 -0.97
CA GLY A 705 -31.46 -3.07 0.13
C GLY A 705 -30.75 -2.45 1.33
N ALA A 706 -29.52 -1.97 1.19
CA ALA A 706 -28.76 -1.39 2.31
C ALA A 706 -29.10 0.09 2.54
N SER A 707 -29.59 0.41 3.74
CA SER A 707 -29.58 1.76 4.31
C SER A 707 -28.34 1.94 5.18
N PHE A 708 -27.79 3.15 5.21
CA PHE A 708 -26.80 3.53 6.21
C PHE A 708 -27.40 4.54 7.19
N ALA A 709 -26.96 4.48 8.44
CA ALA A 709 -27.26 5.48 9.45
C ALA A 709 -26.24 6.62 9.42
N VAL A 710 -26.64 7.76 9.97
CA VAL A 710 -25.77 8.89 10.30
C VAL A 710 -25.92 9.17 11.81
N PRO A 711 -25.02 9.91 12.46
CA PRO A 711 -25.08 10.15 13.91
C PRO A 711 -26.32 10.99 14.27
N GLU A 712 -27.44 10.34 14.64
CA GLU A 712 -28.84 10.85 14.62
C GLU A 712 -29.16 12.13 15.42
N LYS A 713 -28.18 12.73 16.11
CA LYS A 713 -28.37 13.89 16.99
C LYS A 713 -27.26 14.95 16.87
N ALA A 714 -26.41 14.86 15.85
CA ALA A 714 -25.29 15.78 15.70
C ALA A 714 -25.75 17.25 15.55
N PHE A 715 -24.96 18.16 16.11
CA PHE A 715 -25.12 19.61 15.96
C PHE A 715 -23.76 20.28 15.79
N ALA A 716 -23.75 21.54 15.38
CA ALA A 716 -22.51 22.31 15.24
C ALA A 716 -22.53 23.64 15.99
N ILE A 717 -21.36 24.00 16.52
CA ILE A 717 -21.05 25.31 17.11
C ILE A 717 -20.47 26.19 15.99
N PRO A 718 -21.11 27.33 15.66
CA PRO A 718 -20.65 28.23 14.59
C PRO A 718 -19.27 28.86 14.83
N MET A 719 -18.57 29.20 13.74
CA MET A 719 -17.25 29.84 13.74
C MET A 719 -17.22 31.21 14.42
N ARG A 720 -18.35 31.93 14.49
CA ARG A 720 -18.42 33.20 15.20
C ARG A 720 -17.93 33.11 16.65
N HIS A 721 -18.24 32.00 17.33
CA HIS A 721 -17.83 31.80 18.72
C HIS A 721 -16.32 31.62 18.86
N TYR A 722 -15.68 30.97 17.88
CA TYR A 722 -14.23 30.95 17.79
C TYR A 722 -13.64 32.35 17.64
N LEU A 723 -14.20 33.17 16.74
CA LEU A 723 -13.71 34.54 16.51
C LEU A 723 -13.82 35.40 17.78
N ASP A 724 -14.95 35.29 18.49
CA ASP A 724 -15.16 35.98 19.77
C ASP A 724 -14.15 35.53 20.83
N HIS A 725 -13.93 34.22 20.99
CA HIS A 725 -12.96 33.66 21.94
C HIS A 725 -11.50 34.01 21.58
N PHE A 726 -11.16 33.97 20.29
CA PHE A 726 -9.82 34.30 19.78
C PHE A 726 -9.48 35.78 19.99
N SER A 727 -10.46 36.66 19.80
CA SER A 727 -10.31 38.09 20.13
C SER A 727 -10.24 38.32 21.64
N ALA A 728 -11.14 37.72 22.43
CA ALA A 728 -11.26 37.96 23.87
C ALA A 728 -10.08 37.43 24.68
N SER A 729 -9.46 36.33 24.23
CA SER A 729 -8.21 35.80 24.80
C SER A 729 -6.99 36.69 24.55
N GLY A 730 -7.09 37.67 23.64
CA GLY A 730 -5.97 38.50 23.19
C GLY A 730 -5.02 37.81 22.20
N ALA A 731 -5.25 36.52 21.91
CA ALA A 731 -4.41 35.74 21.02
C ALA A 731 -4.40 36.30 19.58
N GLN A 732 -5.54 36.83 19.12
CA GLN A 732 -5.64 37.47 17.80
C GLN A 732 -4.68 38.66 17.66
N ALA A 733 -4.72 39.60 18.60
CA ALA A 733 -3.89 40.79 18.55
C ALA A 733 -2.40 40.45 18.66
N TYR A 734 -2.04 39.50 19.53
CA TYR A 734 -0.69 38.98 19.66
C TYR A 734 -0.18 38.36 18.34
N LEU A 735 -0.94 37.41 17.79
CA LEU A 735 -0.50 36.66 16.62
C LEU A 735 -0.40 37.54 15.37
N MET A 736 -1.33 38.47 15.15
CA MET A 736 -1.26 39.42 14.04
C MET A 736 -0.02 40.32 14.12
N ALA A 737 0.38 40.73 15.33
CA ALA A 737 1.60 41.53 15.52
C ALA A 737 2.87 40.72 15.24
N GLU A 738 2.93 39.46 15.71
CA GLU A 738 4.08 38.59 15.51
C GLU A 738 4.26 38.14 14.06
N MET A 739 3.17 37.80 13.36
CA MET A 739 3.20 37.40 11.95
C MET A 739 3.70 38.51 11.00
N ALA A 740 3.61 39.77 11.41
CA ALA A 740 4.15 40.90 10.65
C ALA A 740 5.69 40.98 10.73
N GLN A 741 6.31 40.34 11.73
CA GLN A 741 7.76 40.39 11.93
C GLN A 741 8.52 39.51 10.94
N GLU A 742 9.71 39.95 10.53
CA GLU A 742 10.55 39.18 9.59
C GLU A 742 11.09 37.89 10.22
N LEU A 743 11.35 37.90 11.53
CA LEU A 743 11.77 36.72 12.27
C LEU A 743 10.72 35.60 12.19
N PHE A 744 9.43 35.93 12.31
CA PHE A 744 8.37 34.94 12.19
C PHE A 744 8.36 34.26 10.81
N LYS A 745 8.69 34.99 9.74
CA LYS A 745 8.73 34.43 8.37
C LYS A 745 9.97 33.59 8.11
N THR A 746 11.09 33.91 8.74
CA THR A 746 12.41 33.35 8.41
C THR A 746 12.94 32.33 9.42
N ASP A 747 12.48 32.38 10.66
CA ASP A 747 12.94 31.54 11.77
C ASP A 747 11.81 30.60 12.24
N VAL A 748 11.99 29.30 12.00
CA VAL A 748 11.02 28.24 12.36
C VAL A 748 10.89 28.10 13.88
N SER A 749 11.98 28.21 14.62
CA SER A 749 11.98 28.07 16.09
C SER A 749 11.23 29.23 16.75
N TYR A 750 11.49 30.45 16.30
CA TYR A 750 10.76 31.63 16.75
C TYR A 750 9.25 31.50 16.48
N ARG A 751 8.90 31.12 15.24
CA ARG A 751 7.52 30.91 14.83
C ARG A 751 6.81 29.85 15.67
N ARG A 752 7.48 28.74 15.97
CA ARG A 752 6.95 27.67 16.83
C ARG A 752 6.63 28.20 18.23
N THR A 753 7.53 28.98 18.82
CA THR A 753 7.29 29.61 20.13
C THR A 753 6.09 30.55 20.08
N VAL A 754 5.99 31.40 19.05
CA VAL A 754 4.86 32.33 18.89
C VAL A 754 3.53 31.58 18.79
N LEU A 755 3.45 30.56 17.93
CA LEU A 755 2.23 29.77 17.75
C LEU A 755 1.84 29.06 19.05
N HIS A 756 2.80 28.47 19.76
CA HIS A 756 2.53 27.85 21.06
C HIS A 756 2.01 28.85 22.10
N THR A 757 2.56 30.06 22.16
CA THR A 757 2.05 31.12 23.04
C THR A 757 0.60 31.48 22.71
N ALA A 758 0.26 31.66 21.43
CA ALA A 758 -1.11 31.94 21.01
C ALA A 758 -2.08 30.81 21.40
N GLN A 759 -1.66 29.54 21.28
CA GLN A 759 -2.44 28.40 21.75
C GLN A 759 -2.69 28.43 23.25
N GLN A 760 -1.66 28.72 24.05
CA GLN A 760 -1.81 28.81 25.51
C GLN A 760 -2.77 29.93 25.92
N MET A 761 -2.75 31.07 25.21
CA MET A 761 -3.72 32.15 25.43
C MET A 761 -5.17 31.70 25.18
N ILE A 762 -5.40 30.93 24.09
CA ILE A 762 -6.72 30.36 23.77
C ILE A 762 -7.16 29.33 24.81
N LEU A 763 -6.25 28.45 25.24
CA LEU A 763 -6.52 27.39 26.21
C LEU A 763 -6.82 27.92 27.60
N GLN A 764 -6.15 28.99 28.03
CA GLN A 764 -6.31 29.55 29.38
C GLN A 764 -7.52 30.48 29.52
N HIS A 765 -8.00 31.06 28.42
CA HIS A 765 -9.18 31.91 28.45
C HIS A 765 -10.44 31.07 28.67
N PRO A 766 -11.35 31.46 29.59
CA PRO A 766 -12.61 30.74 29.79
C PRO A 766 -13.52 30.89 28.57
N VAL A 767 -14.34 29.88 28.29
CA VAL A 767 -15.39 29.97 27.26
C VAL A 767 -16.48 30.92 27.75
N ASP A 768 -17.14 31.63 26.83
CA ASP A 768 -18.31 32.46 27.18
C ASP A 768 -19.34 31.65 27.97
N ALA A 769 -19.73 32.13 29.14
CA ALA A 769 -20.54 31.37 30.08
C ALA A 769 -21.95 31.05 29.54
N LEU A 770 -22.52 31.90 28.68
CA LEU A 770 -23.82 31.65 28.07
C LEU A 770 -23.72 30.57 26.99
N LEU A 771 -22.68 30.63 26.15
CA LEU A 771 -22.39 29.59 25.17
C LEU A 771 -22.11 28.25 25.84
N LEU A 772 -21.27 28.21 26.88
CA LEU A 772 -20.93 26.98 27.58
C LEU A 772 -22.19 26.30 28.14
N ALA A 773 -23.05 27.08 28.82
CA ALA A 773 -24.33 26.58 29.34
C ALA A 773 -25.27 26.09 28.22
N GLU A 774 -25.31 26.77 27.07
CA GLU A 774 -26.10 26.35 25.91
C GLU A 774 -25.61 25.02 25.33
N VAL A 775 -24.29 24.86 25.19
CA VAL A 775 -23.66 23.63 24.68
C VAL A 775 -23.84 22.46 25.66
N GLU A 776 -23.60 22.67 26.96
CA GLU A 776 -23.81 21.64 27.99
C GLU A 776 -25.28 21.20 28.05
N ALA A 777 -26.22 22.15 27.94
CA ALA A 777 -27.65 21.83 27.87
C ALA A 777 -28.00 21.03 26.62
N ALA A 778 -27.44 21.40 25.46
CA ALA A 778 -27.64 20.67 24.21
C ALA A 778 -27.06 19.24 24.28
N VAL A 779 -25.86 19.08 24.88
CA VAL A 779 -25.22 17.78 25.11
C VAL A 779 -26.07 16.92 26.03
N ALA A 780 -26.46 17.44 27.20
CA ALA A 780 -27.28 16.71 28.16
C ALA A 780 -28.65 16.32 27.57
N GLN A 781 -29.28 17.22 26.79
CA GLN A 781 -30.57 16.94 26.16
C GLN A 781 -30.48 15.86 25.07
N LYS A 782 -29.46 15.92 24.22
CA LYS A 782 -29.33 15.02 23.06
C LYS A 782 -28.69 13.68 23.45
N PHE A 783 -27.69 13.69 24.33
CA PHE A 783 -26.83 12.53 24.61
C PHE A 783 -26.90 12.04 26.08
N GLY A 784 -27.52 12.79 27.00
CA GLY A 784 -27.59 12.37 28.40
C GLY A 784 -26.21 12.33 29.06
N SER A 785 -25.86 11.18 29.65
CA SER A 785 -24.53 10.89 30.19
C SER A 785 -23.60 10.21 29.16
N ASP A 786 -24.02 10.04 27.91
CA ASP A 786 -23.15 9.43 26.91
C ASP A 786 -21.96 10.35 26.60
N ARG A 787 -20.79 9.73 26.43
CA ARG A 787 -19.59 10.40 25.93
C ARG A 787 -19.86 11.00 24.54
N VAL A 788 -19.41 12.23 24.31
CA VAL A 788 -19.55 12.95 23.04
C VAL A 788 -18.20 13.34 22.46
N ARG A 789 -18.14 13.52 21.14
CA ARG A 789 -16.95 13.96 20.41
C ARG A 789 -17.14 15.36 19.86
N PHE A 790 -16.17 16.23 20.14
CA PHE A 790 -16.01 17.58 19.63
C PHE A 790 -14.94 17.53 18.52
N ARG A 791 -15.39 17.56 17.25
CA ARG A 791 -14.52 17.51 16.07
C ARG A 791 -14.30 18.89 15.48
N SER A 792 -13.05 19.21 15.19
CA SER A 792 -12.64 20.41 14.45
C SER A 792 -13.28 20.45 13.05
N SER A 793 -13.95 21.54 12.71
CA SER A 793 -14.57 21.76 11.40
C SER A 793 -14.21 23.17 10.91
N SER A 794 -13.08 23.30 10.21
CA SER A 794 -12.57 24.60 9.74
C SER A 794 -13.20 25.00 8.40
N ASN A 795 -13.22 26.31 8.11
CA ASN A 795 -13.55 26.82 6.78
C ASN A 795 -12.43 26.60 5.77
N THR A 796 -11.20 26.28 6.19
CA THR A 796 -10.07 26.12 5.25
C THR A 796 -10.15 24.86 4.39
N GLU A 797 -10.91 23.85 4.83
CA GLU A 797 -11.13 22.60 4.12
C GLU A 797 -12.08 22.74 2.91
N ASP A 798 -12.52 23.96 2.58
CA ASP A 798 -13.35 24.29 1.42
C ASP A 798 -12.58 24.77 0.19
N LEU A 799 -11.29 25.02 0.35
CA LEU A 799 -10.46 25.62 -0.67
C LEU A 799 -10.04 24.60 -1.72
N SER A 800 -10.18 24.97 -3.00
CA SER A 800 -9.61 24.20 -4.10
C SER A 800 -8.09 24.13 -3.91
N ASN A 801 -7.56 22.91 -3.77
CA ASN A 801 -6.14 22.61 -3.57
C ASN A 801 -5.58 22.78 -2.14
N PHE A 802 -6.43 22.82 -1.09
CA PHE A 802 -5.97 22.68 0.30
C PHE A 802 -6.61 21.47 0.97
N ASN A 803 -5.79 20.59 1.56
CA ASN A 803 -6.26 19.44 2.31
C ASN A 803 -5.98 19.62 3.81
N GLY A 804 -7.04 19.73 4.62
CA GLY A 804 -6.96 19.85 6.08
C GLY A 804 -6.84 18.53 6.85
N ALA A 805 -6.64 17.40 6.18
CA ALA A 805 -6.61 16.08 6.80
C ALA A 805 -5.58 15.98 7.93
N GLY A 806 -6.06 15.68 9.14
CA GLY A 806 -5.22 15.46 10.31
C GLY A 806 -4.47 16.68 10.84
N LEU A 807 -4.81 17.92 10.44
CA LEU A 807 -4.13 19.13 10.91
C LEU A 807 -4.60 19.60 12.30
N TYR A 808 -5.83 19.23 12.67
CA TYR A 808 -6.55 19.79 13.80
C TYR A 808 -6.92 18.72 14.82
N THR A 809 -7.10 19.15 16.07
CA THR A 809 -7.39 18.27 17.20
C THR A 809 -8.89 18.05 17.33
N SER A 810 -9.29 16.84 17.75
CA SER A 810 -10.66 16.53 18.17
C SER A 810 -10.61 15.96 19.58
N GLN A 811 -11.56 16.35 20.44
CA GLN A 811 -11.56 15.98 21.86
C GLN A 811 -12.88 15.29 22.24
N SER A 812 -12.84 14.40 23.23
CA SER A 812 -14.05 13.82 23.83
C SER A 812 -14.44 14.60 25.09
N ALA A 813 -15.73 14.67 25.39
CA ALA A 813 -16.25 15.25 26.62
C ALA A 813 -17.44 14.42 27.16
N GLU A 814 -17.70 14.54 28.46
CA GLU A 814 -18.83 13.88 29.14
C GLU A 814 -19.37 14.79 30.25
N ILE A 815 -20.70 14.81 30.43
CA ILE A 815 -21.33 15.66 31.44
C ILE A 815 -21.07 15.06 32.83
N GLY A 816 -20.41 15.82 33.70
CA GLY A 816 -20.11 15.41 35.07
C GLY A 816 -18.77 14.68 35.24
N ASP A 817 -17.99 14.52 34.17
CA ASP A 817 -16.62 14.01 34.20
C ASP A 817 -15.63 15.17 34.48
N ASP A 818 -14.84 15.05 35.55
CA ASP A 818 -13.91 16.10 35.98
C ASP A 818 -12.66 16.21 35.10
N ASP A 819 -12.32 15.14 34.37
CA ASP A 819 -11.16 15.04 33.49
C ASP A 819 -11.52 15.32 32.01
N ARG A 820 -12.82 15.25 31.65
CA ARG A 820 -13.31 15.42 30.27
C ARG A 820 -14.42 16.47 30.14
N LYS A 821 -14.11 17.70 30.54
CA LYS A 821 -15.05 18.82 30.52
C LYS A 821 -15.34 19.31 29.10
N VAL A 822 -16.59 19.74 28.88
CA VAL A 822 -17.05 20.37 27.62
C VAL A 822 -16.23 21.62 27.31
N GLU A 823 -15.93 22.44 28.32
CA GLU A 823 -15.12 23.65 28.16
C GLU A 823 -13.70 23.34 27.65
N ASP A 824 -13.05 22.31 28.21
CA ASP A 824 -11.71 21.90 27.81
C ASP A 824 -11.70 21.38 26.36
N ALA A 825 -12.73 20.63 25.98
CA ALA A 825 -12.88 20.15 24.61
C ALA A 825 -13.03 21.30 23.60
N MET A 826 -13.84 22.32 23.91
CA MET A 826 -14.01 23.49 23.04
C MET A 826 -12.70 24.26 22.85
N ARG A 827 -11.99 24.53 23.97
CA ARG A 827 -10.72 25.26 23.95
C ARG A 827 -9.63 24.51 23.20
N ALA A 828 -9.53 23.19 23.40
CA ALA A 828 -8.57 22.35 22.69
C ALA A 828 -8.80 22.36 21.17
N VAL A 829 -10.06 22.24 20.72
CA VAL A 829 -10.40 22.31 19.29
C VAL A 829 -10.04 23.68 18.71
N TRP A 830 -10.40 24.77 19.37
CA TRP A 830 -10.09 26.13 18.90
C TRP A 830 -8.59 26.45 18.88
N ALA A 831 -7.83 26.02 19.90
CA ALA A 831 -6.38 26.20 19.93
C ALA A 831 -5.68 25.45 18.80
N SER A 832 -6.23 24.30 18.38
CA SER A 832 -5.65 23.47 17.33
C SER A 832 -5.59 24.12 15.95
N LEU A 833 -6.39 25.17 15.69
CA LEU A 833 -6.28 25.94 14.44
C LEU A 833 -4.87 26.51 14.24
N TRP A 834 -4.16 26.79 15.34
CA TRP A 834 -2.80 27.33 15.36
C TRP A 834 -1.73 26.29 15.70
N ASN A 835 -2.03 25.00 15.54
CA ASN A 835 -1.00 23.97 15.50
C ASN A 835 0.08 24.37 14.50
N VAL A 836 1.35 24.16 14.84
CA VAL A 836 2.50 24.54 13.99
C VAL A 836 2.30 23.97 12.59
N ARG A 837 2.01 22.68 12.49
CA ARG A 837 1.70 22.00 11.24
C ARG A 837 0.54 22.65 10.49
N ALA A 838 -0.57 22.94 11.16
CA ALA A 838 -1.73 23.56 10.52
C ALA A 838 -1.40 24.93 9.94
N TYR A 839 -0.59 25.72 10.66
CA TYR A 839 -0.08 27.00 10.16
C TYR A 839 0.83 26.82 8.93
N GLU A 840 1.81 25.92 9.00
CA GLU A 840 2.78 25.68 7.92
C GLU A 840 2.10 25.21 6.63
N GLU A 841 1.16 24.27 6.71
CA GLU A 841 0.41 23.80 5.53
C GLU A 841 -0.36 24.95 4.87
N ARG A 842 -1.07 25.74 5.69
CA ARG A 842 -1.84 26.90 5.20
C ARG A 842 -0.91 27.96 4.60
N ASN A 843 0.24 28.20 5.22
CA ASN A 843 1.22 29.15 4.72
C ASN A 843 1.83 28.68 3.37
N TYR A 844 2.15 27.39 3.26
CA TYR A 844 2.63 26.79 2.02
C TYR A 844 1.59 26.90 0.90
N ALA A 845 0.32 26.60 1.19
CA ALA A 845 -0.78 26.76 0.24
C ALA A 845 -1.24 28.21 0.02
N ARG A 846 -0.58 29.20 0.65
CA ARG A 846 -0.94 30.63 0.65
C ARG A 846 -2.39 30.92 1.05
N VAL A 847 -2.90 30.21 2.05
CA VAL A 847 -4.18 30.52 2.68
C VAL A 847 -4.07 31.83 3.47
N ASP A 848 -5.02 32.73 3.27
CA ASP A 848 -5.14 33.96 4.06
C ASP A 848 -5.47 33.63 5.52
N GLN A 849 -4.44 33.73 6.37
CA GLN A 849 -4.51 33.44 7.79
C GLN A 849 -5.43 34.40 8.56
N SER A 850 -5.88 35.51 7.97
CA SER A 850 -6.84 36.43 8.61
C SER A 850 -8.29 35.97 8.49
N GLN A 851 -8.58 35.05 7.55
CA GLN A 851 -9.92 34.55 7.26
C GLN A 851 -10.14 33.11 7.78
N VAL A 852 -9.16 32.52 8.45
CA VAL A 852 -9.28 31.15 8.97
C VAL A 852 -10.07 31.15 10.28
N ALA A 853 -11.02 30.23 10.39
CA ALA A 853 -11.81 30.03 11.59
C ALA A 853 -12.14 28.55 11.82
N MET A 854 -12.63 28.25 13.03
CA MET A 854 -12.89 26.89 13.49
C MET A 854 -14.30 26.76 14.05
N GLY A 855 -15.16 26.01 13.35
CA GLY A 855 -16.42 25.50 13.87
C GLY A 855 -16.16 24.20 14.64
N ILE A 856 -17.14 23.77 15.44
CA ILE A 856 -17.06 22.51 16.18
C ILE A 856 -18.26 21.64 15.83
N LEU A 857 -18.00 20.46 15.28
CA LEU A 857 -18.99 19.41 15.10
C LEU A 857 -19.10 18.60 16.40
N VAL A 858 -20.31 18.48 16.95
CA VAL A 858 -20.60 17.70 18.15
C VAL A 858 -21.49 16.51 17.80
N HIS A 859 -21.04 15.29 18.11
CA HIS A 859 -21.82 14.06 17.93
C HIS A 859 -21.49 13.02 19.01
N GLN A 860 -22.29 11.95 19.12
CA GLN A 860 -22.04 10.85 20.07
C GLN A 860 -20.66 10.23 19.83
N ALA A 861 -19.90 9.95 20.89
CA ALA A 861 -18.74 9.07 20.80
C ALA A 861 -19.26 7.64 20.73
N PHE A 862 -18.93 6.95 19.63
CA PHE A 862 -19.34 5.56 19.45
C PHE A 862 -18.63 4.67 20.47
N ARG A 863 -19.31 3.58 20.85
CA ARG A 863 -18.81 2.47 21.66
C ARG A 863 -19.26 1.16 20.97
N ASN A 864 -18.63 0.04 21.31
CA ASN A 864 -19.00 -1.31 20.84
C ASN A 864 -18.96 -1.44 19.30
N GLU A 865 -17.90 -0.90 18.71
CA GLU A 865 -17.66 -1.01 17.27
C GLU A 865 -17.24 -2.43 16.93
N ARG A 866 -17.91 -3.07 15.96
CA ARG A 866 -17.51 -4.40 15.50
C ARG A 866 -16.56 -4.34 14.31
N ALA A 867 -16.55 -3.20 13.62
CA ALA A 867 -15.57 -2.84 12.60
C ALA A 867 -15.66 -1.33 12.33
N ASN A 868 -14.53 -0.73 11.99
CA ASN A 868 -14.45 0.64 11.50
C ASN A 868 -13.61 0.69 10.22
N GLY A 869 -13.75 1.76 9.43
CA GLY A 869 -13.08 1.81 8.14
C GLY A 869 -13.18 3.13 7.41
N VAL A 870 -12.40 3.19 6.33
CA VAL A 870 -12.46 4.22 5.30
C VAL A 870 -12.79 3.55 3.98
N ALA A 871 -13.77 4.11 3.28
CA ALA A 871 -14.24 3.63 1.99
C ALA A 871 -14.09 4.73 0.94
N ILE A 872 -13.52 4.37 -0.21
CA ILE A 872 -13.33 5.29 -1.33
C ILE A 872 -14.17 4.77 -2.50
N ALA A 873 -15.04 5.62 -3.04
CA ALA A 873 -15.94 5.32 -4.14
C ALA A 873 -15.22 5.19 -5.50
N ARG A 874 -13.95 4.79 -5.48
CA ARG A 874 -13.10 4.49 -6.64
C ARG A 874 -11.91 3.64 -6.21
N ASN A 875 -11.34 2.90 -7.14
CA ASN A 875 -10.18 2.07 -6.88
C ASN A 875 -8.91 2.93 -6.86
N ILE A 876 -8.36 3.21 -5.68
CA ILE A 876 -7.12 3.99 -5.55
C ILE A 876 -5.91 3.31 -6.20
N LEU A 877 -5.93 1.97 -6.27
CA LEU A 877 -4.92 1.15 -6.93
C LEU A 877 -5.10 1.10 -8.45
N ASN A 878 -6.24 1.55 -8.98
CA ASN A 878 -6.47 1.77 -10.41
C ASN A 878 -7.63 2.76 -10.64
N PRO A 879 -7.40 4.09 -10.58
CA PRO A 879 -8.46 5.09 -10.58
C PRO A 879 -9.30 5.15 -11.86
N THR A 880 -8.85 4.48 -12.92
CA THR A 880 -9.61 4.31 -14.18
C THR A 880 -10.84 3.42 -14.01
N ARG A 881 -10.86 2.62 -12.96
CA ARG A 881 -11.93 1.68 -12.64
C ARG A 881 -12.91 2.34 -11.70
N SER A 882 -13.80 3.16 -12.25
CA SER A 882 -14.94 3.72 -11.52
C SER A 882 -15.95 2.66 -11.08
N ASP A 883 -15.90 1.46 -11.67
CA ASP A 883 -16.70 0.31 -11.25
C ASP A 883 -16.09 -0.48 -10.07
N GLN A 884 -15.04 0.03 -9.44
CA GLN A 884 -14.36 -0.63 -8.33
C GLN A 884 -14.16 0.36 -7.20
N TYR A 885 -14.51 -0.03 -5.97
CA TYR A 885 -14.34 0.77 -4.76
C TYR A 885 -13.27 0.15 -3.87
N TYR A 886 -12.49 1.00 -3.21
CA TYR A 886 -11.43 0.58 -2.30
C TYR A 886 -11.91 0.72 -0.86
N PHE A 887 -11.79 -0.34 -0.06
CA PHE A 887 -12.15 -0.36 1.35
C PHE A 887 -10.95 -0.72 2.19
N ASN A 888 -10.78 0.01 3.29
CA ASN A 888 -9.80 -0.27 4.32
C ASN A 888 -10.55 -0.36 5.65
N SER A 889 -10.35 -1.45 6.40
CA SER A 889 -11.13 -1.75 7.60
C SER A 889 -10.27 -2.35 8.70
N GLN A 890 -10.73 -2.18 9.94
CA GLN A 890 -10.14 -2.78 11.12
C GLN A 890 -11.23 -3.23 12.10
N GLY A 891 -10.95 -4.24 12.91
CA GLY A 891 -11.83 -4.67 14.01
C GLY A 891 -11.90 -3.62 15.10
N GLY A 892 -13.05 -3.52 15.77
CA GLY A 892 -13.18 -2.61 16.90
C GLY A 892 -13.08 -1.14 16.53
N GLU A 893 -12.57 -0.38 17.49
CA GLU A 893 -12.25 1.05 17.35
C GLU A 893 -10.84 1.29 16.79
N ALA A 894 -10.07 0.22 16.50
CA ALA A 894 -8.66 0.32 16.17
C ALA A 894 -8.45 1.13 14.89
N SER A 895 -7.48 2.03 14.92
CA SER A 895 -7.25 2.98 13.85
C SER A 895 -6.91 2.30 12.52
N VAL A 896 -7.58 2.74 11.46
CA VAL A 896 -7.36 2.27 10.08
C VAL A 896 -6.38 3.16 9.33
N THR A 897 -6.46 4.47 9.55
CA THR A 897 -5.62 5.45 8.87
C THR A 897 -4.27 5.64 9.54
N ASN A 898 -4.13 5.29 10.81
CA ASN A 898 -2.86 5.29 11.54
C ASN A 898 -2.84 4.05 12.46
N PRO A 899 -2.73 2.82 11.90
CA PRO A 899 -2.72 1.62 12.72
C PRO A 899 -1.53 1.62 13.68
N ALA A 900 -1.68 0.93 14.81
CA ALA A 900 -0.59 0.80 15.76
C ALA A 900 0.66 0.14 15.13
N PRO A 901 1.88 0.41 15.62
CA PRO A 901 3.09 -0.18 15.08
C PRO A 901 3.03 -1.71 15.01
N GLY A 902 3.31 -2.28 13.84
CA GLY A 902 3.21 -3.73 13.59
C GLY A 902 1.80 -4.25 13.27
N VAL A 903 0.77 -3.40 13.33
CA VAL A 903 -0.62 -3.77 13.00
C VAL A 903 -0.90 -3.57 11.51
N ILE A 904 -1.41 -4.63 10.87
CA ILE A 904 -1.90 -4.60 9.49
C ILE A 904 -3.42 -4.43 9.53
N THR A 905 -3.95 -3.61 8.63
CA THR A 905 -5.38 -3.42 8.42
C THR A 905 -5.90 -4.29 7.29
N GLU A 906 -7.19 -4.63 7.29
CA GLU A 906 -7.83 -5.24 6.12
C GLU A 906 -7.94 -4.22 4.98
N GLN A 907 -7.45 -4.57 3.79
CA GLN A 907 -7.55 -3.75 2.60
C GLN A 907 -8.12 -4.58 1.47
N LEU A 908 -9.10 -4.05 0.75
CA LEU A 908 -9.72 -4.77 -0.35
C LEU A 908 -10.26 -3.84 -1.43
N VAL A 909 -10.38 -4.38 -2.64
CA VAL A 909 -11.09 -3.76 -3.75
C VAL A 909 -12.35 -4.56 -4.05
N TYR A 910 -13.48 -3.86 -4.10
CA TYR A 910 -14.78 -4.42 -4.46
C TYR A 910 -15.23 -3.89 -5.82
N GLN A 911 -15.49 -4.79 -6.77
CA GLN A 911 -16.09 -4.44 -8.05
C GLN A 911 -17.61 -4.34 -7.90
N PHE A 912 -18.15 -3.15 -8.15
CA PHE A 912 -19.57 -2.82 -8.03
C PHE A 912 -20.34 -3.16 -9.34
N PRO A 913 -21.65 -3.49 -9.27
CA PRO A 913 -22.51 -3.59 -10.44
C PRO A 913 -22.41 -2.37 -11.39
N PRO A 914 -22.68 -2.53 -12.70
CA PRO A 914 -23.36 -3.65 -13.34
C PRO A 914 -22.46 -4.84 -13.68
N ARG A 915 -21.16 -4.76 -13.42
CA ARG A 915 -20.27 -5.91 -13.63
C ARG A 915 -20.45 -6.92 -12.52
N THR A 916 -20.01 -8.16 -12.77
CA THR A 916 -20.04 -9.23 -11.78
C THR A 916 -19.35 -8.76 -10.50
N PRO A 917 -20.07 -8.74 -9.36
CA PRO A 917 -19.50 -8.43 -8.07
C PRO A 917 -18.26 -9.25 -7.79
N ARG A 918 -17.18 -8.58 -7.36
CA ARG A 918 -15.96 -9.29 -7.02
C ARG A 918 -15.20 -8.62 -5.89
N LEU A 919 -14.75 -9.45 -4.95
CA LEU A 919 -13.94 -9.05 -3.82
C LEU A 919 -12.49 -9.46 -4.04
N THR A 920 -11.55 -8.56 -3.74
CA THR A 920 -10.11 -8.84 -3.83
C THR A 920 -9.43 -8.26 -2.61
N TYR A 921 -8.91 -9.11 -1.74
CA TYR A 921 -8.13 -8.67 -0.60
C TYR A 921 -6.69 -8.34 -1.04
N HIS A 922 -6.17 -7.24 -0.51
CA HIS A 922 -4.76 -6.85 -0.58
C HIS A 922 -4.04 -7.17 0.73
N SER A 923 -4.75 -7.11 1.85
CA SER A 923 -4.28 -7.54 3.17
C SER A 923 -5.46 -7.90 4.07
N HIS A 924 -5.20 -8.70 5.10
CA HIS A 924 -6.13 -8.95 6.20
C HIS A 924 -5.65 -8.24 7.46
N SER A 925 -6.58 -7.99 8.39
CA SER A 925 -6.22 -7.46 9.70
C SER A 925 -5.30 -8.43 10.46
N SER A 926 -4.29 -7.91 11.16
CA SER A 926 -3.45 -8.71 12.06
C SER A 926 -4.03 -8.89 13.47
N ILE A 927 -5.06 -8.12 13.84
CA ILE A 927 -5.68 -8.16 15.17
C ILE A 927 -7.06 -8.85 15.18
N VAL A 928 -7.61 -9.19 14.02
CA VAL A 928 -8.85 -9.95 13.87
C VAL A 928 -8.55 -11.30 13.21
N GLN A 929 -9.12 -12.38 13.73
CA GLN A 929 -9.08 -13.67 13.04
C GLN A 929 -10.09 -13.69 11.87
N GLY A 930 -9.57 -13.75 10.64
CA GLY A 930 -10.39 -13.80 9.42
C GLY A 930 -10.66 -12.42 8.82
N ALA A 931 -11.81 -12.28 8.15
CA ALA A 931 -12.20 -11.02 7.52
C ALA A 931 -12.88 -10.08 8.52
N VAL A 932 -12.52 -8.81 8.51
CA VAL A 932 -13.13 -7.76 9.35
C VAL A 932 -14.57 -7.51 8.92
N THR A 933 -14.82 -7.55 7.60
CA THR A 933 -16.15 -7.32 7.01
C THR A 933 -16.66 -8.54 6.25
N THR A 934 -17.97 -8.79 6.32
CA THR A 934 -18.58 -9.88 5.55
C THR A 934 -18.84 -9.47 4.09
N PRO A 935 -18.93 -10.41 3.13
CA PRO A 935 -19.28 -10.07 1.75
C PRO A 935 -20.63 -9.34 1.60
N GLN A 936 -21.58 -9.54 2.52
CA GLN A 936 -22.85 -8.82 2.54
C GLN A 936 -22.67 -7.37 3.00
N GLU A 937 -21.90 -7.16 4.06
CA GLU A 937 -21.53 -5.83 4.56
C GLU A 937 -20.79 -5.02 3.51
N ILE A 938 -19.88 -5.65 2.76
CA ILE A 938 -19.13 -4.99 1.70
C ILE A 938 -20.07 -4.55 0.56
N ARG A 939 -21.07 -5.36 0.20
CA ARG A 939 -22.09 -4.96 -0.78
C ARG A 939 -22.92 -3.79 -0.27
N ALA A 940 -23.33 -3.83 0.99
CA ALA A 940 -24.10 -2.77 1.64
C ALA A 940 -23.31 -1.45 1.68
N LEU A 941 -22.05 -1.51 2.10
CA LEU A 941 -21.13 -0.38 2.11
C LEU A 941 -20.91 0.17 0.72
N ALA A 942 -20.66 -0.67 -0.29
CA ALA A 942 -20.47 -0.21 -1.64
C ALA A 942 -21.73 0.47 -2.21
N CYS A 943 -22.92 0.00 -1.85
CA CYS A 943 -24.17 0.66 -2.20
C CYS A 943 -24.29 2.04 -1.55
N ALA A 944 -23.98 2.16 -0.25
CA ALA A 944 -23.92 3.44 0.46
C ALA A 944 -22.91 4.40 -0.21
N MET A 945 -21.72 3.91 -0.55
CA MET A 945 -20.70 4.71 -1.24
C MET A 945 -21.16 5.19 -2.61
N ASN A 946 -21.88 4.36 -3.38
CA ASN A 946 -22.46 4.80 -4.65
C ASN A 946 -23.50 5.91 -4.44
N ALA A 947 -24.33 5.84 -3.38
CA ALA A 947 -25.29 6.89 -3.07
C ALA A 947 -24.58 8.20 -2.67
N VAL A 948 -23.56 8.11 -1.82
CA VAL A 948 -22.74 9.27 -1.40
C VAL A 948 -22.03 9.90 -2.61
N GLN A 949 -21.36 9.09 -3.43
CA GLN A 949 -20.67 9.55 -4.64
C GLN A 949 -21.61 10.36 -5.55
N ASN A 950 -22.74 9.77 -5.97
CA ASN A 950 -23.65 10.43 -6.91
C ASN A 950 -24.28 11.70 -6.33
N HIS A 951 -24.55 11.74 -5.02
CA HIS A 951 -25.14 12.90 -4.36
C HIS A 951 -24.16 14.07 -4.32
N PHE A 952 -22.94 13.83 -3.83
CA PHE A 952 -21.94 14.88 -3.71
C PHE A 952 -21.34 15.31 -5.05
N GLU A 953 -21.27 14.43 -6.04
CA GLU A 953 -20.82 14.81 -7.39
C GLU A 953 -21.74 15.88 -8.00
N GLY A 954 -23.06 15.78 -7.78
CA GLY A 954 -24.01 16.81 -8.20
C GLY A 954 -23.90 18.15 -7.43
N LEU A 955 -23.27 18.16 -6.26
CA LEU A 955 -23.12 19.36 -5.41
C LEU A 955 -21.76 20.02 -5.56
N LEU A 956 -20.69 19.23 -5.59
CA LEU A 956 -19.30 19.67 -5.53
C LEU A 956 -18.60 19.62 -6.89
N ASN A 957 -19.16 18.90 -7.87
CA ASN A 957 -18.63 18.76 -9.22
C ASN A 957 -19.73 18.93 -10.29
N ALA A 958 -20.67 19.86 -10.04
CA ALA A 958 -21.84 20.06 -10.90
C ALA A 958 -21.48 20.45 -12.34
N GLU A 959 -20.36 21.14 -12.53
CA GLU A 959 -19.84 21.55 -13.84
C GLU A 959 -19.08 20.41 -14.56
N GLY A 960 -18.71 19.35 -13.84
CA GLY A 960 -18.02 18.18 -14.38
C GLY A 960 -16.55 18.41 -14.70
N ASP A 961 -15.94 19.44 -14.11
CA ASP A 961 -14.55 19.84 -14.37
C ASP A 961 -13.53 18.84 -13.81
N ASP A 962 -13.90 18.08 -12.77
CA ASP A 962 -13.10 16.98 -12.24
C ASP A 962 -13.68 15.62 -12.73
N PRO A 963 -13.14 15.01 -13.81
CA PRO A 963 -13.59 13.70 -14.28
C PRO A 963 -13.22 12.56 -13.31
N TRP A 964 -12.36 12.84 -12.33
CA TRP A 964 -11.89 11.90 -11.32
C TRP A 964 -12.56 12.11 -9.96
N PHE A 965 -13.56 13.00 -9.87
CA PHE A 965 -14.26 13.30 -8.62
C PHE A 965 -14.66 12.02 -7.90
N THR A 966 -14.24 11.92 -6.65
CA THR A 966 -14.40 10.70 -5.86
C THR A 966 -14.66 11.09 -4.41
N MET A 967 -15.62 10.43 -3.78
CA MET A 967 -15.89 10.57 -2.35
C MET A 967 -15.16 9.49 -1.53
N GLU A 968 -14.57 9.93 -0.43
CA GLU A 968 -14.12 9.12 0.69
C GLU A 968 -15.15 9.23 1.82
N SER A 969 -15.48 8.11 2.46
CA SER A 969 -16.32 8.09 3.65
C SER A 969 -15.68 7.29 4.78
N GLU A 970 -15.75 7.81 6.00
CA GLU A 970 -15.47 7.04 7.20
C GLU A 970 -16.74 6.30 7.62
N PHE A 971 -16.63 5.00 7.88
CA PHE A 971 -17.77 4.15 8.25
C PHE A 971 -17.48 3.32 9.50
N LYS A 972 -18.56 2.86 10.14
CA LYS A 972 -18.55 1.93 11.28
C LYS A 972 -19.65 0.88 11.12
N PHE A 973 -19.41 -0.31 11.67
CA PHE A 973 -20.43 -1.32 11.90
C PHE A 973 -20.64 -1.43 13.42
N LEU A 974 -21.81 -0.99 13.89
CA LEU A 974 -22.10 -0.84 15.32
C LEU A 974 -22.90 -2.01 15.87
N GLY A 975 -22.54 -2.44 17.09
CA GLY A 975 -23.29 -3.41 17.88
C GLY A 975 -23.37 -4.81 17.28
N ALA A 976 -24.06 -5.71 17.98
CA ALA A 976 -24.20 -7.12 17.57
C ALA A 976 -24.89 -7.29 16.20
N GLN A 977 -25.76 -6.35 15.83
CA GLN A 977 -26.45 -6.35 14.54
C GLN A 977 -25.57 -5.82 13.39
N ARG A 978 -24.38 -5.28 13.69
CA ARG A 978 -23.44 -4.70 12.71
C ARG A 978 -24.14 -3.71 11.79
N THR A 979 -24.77 -2.70 12.39
CA THR A 979 -25.46 -1.64 11.64
C THR A 979 -24.44 -0.71 10.98
N LEU A 980 -24.56 -0.51 9.66
CA LEU A 980 -23.69 0.40 8.92
C LEU A 980 -24.01 1.87 9.26
N LEU A 981 -23.00 2.60 9.71
CA LEU A 981 -23.05 4.03 9.97
C LEU A 981 -21.96 4.76 9.17
N ILE A 982 -22.33 5.82 8.45
CA ILE A 982 -21.38 6.75 7.83
C ILE A 982 -21.23 7.97 8.74
N LYS A 983 -20.02 8.21 9.25
CA LYS A 983 -19.74 9.30 10.21
C LYS A 983 -19.12 10.53 9.58
N GLN A 984 -18.58 10.41 8.37
CA GLN A 984 -17.95 11.49 7.63
C GLN A 984 -17.93 11.13 6.15
N ALA A 985 -18.07 12.11 5.26
CA ALA A 985 -17.84 11.96 3.83
C ALA A 985 -17.17 13.23 3.30
N ARG A 986 -16.16 13.09 2.43
CA ARG A 986 -15.41 14.21 1.85
C ARG A 986 -14.88 13.87 0.45
N PRO A 987 -14.55 14.86 -0.39
CA PRO A 987 -13.81 14.62 -1.62
C PRO A 987 -12.45 13.96 -1.33
N TYR A 988 -12.09 12.97 -2.14
CA TYR A 988 -10.80 12.29 -2.12
C TYR A 988 -9.92 12.82 -3.26
N PRO A 989 -8.73 13.38 -2.98
CA PRO A 989 -7.85 13.86 -4.02
C PRO A 989 -7.19 12.67 -4.73
N ILE A 990 -7.63 12.40 -5.95
CA ILE A 990 -6.90 11.56 -6.88
C ILE A 990 -5.92 12.52 -7.53
N GLY A 991 -4.64 12.46 -7.15
CA GLY A 991 -3.61 13.41 -7.60
C GLY A 991 -3.50 13.50 -9.14
N ASP A 992 -2.48 14.19 -9.67
CA ASP A 992 -2.20 14.31 -11.10
C ASP A 992 -1.77 12.96 -11.72
N VAL A 993 -2.65 11.98 -11.64
CA VAL A 993 -2.56 10.79 -12.43
C VAL A 993 -2.96 11.27 -13.81
N ASN A 994 -1.95 11.50 -14.66
CA ASN A 994 -2.10 11.63 -16.10
C ASN A 994 -2.55 10.26 -16.66
N ILE A 995 -3.67 9.78 -16.14
CA ILE A 995 -4.43 8.72 -16.71
C ILE A 995 -4.98 9.35 -17.95
N ALA A 996 -4.67 8.76 -19.10
CA ALA A 996 -5.51 8.95 -20.24
C ALA A 996 -6.94 8.53 -19.86
N ASN A 997 -7.73 9.48 -19.34
CA ASN A 997 -9.08 9.68 -19.84
C ASN A 997 -8.96 9.43 -21.33
N ASP A 998 -9.63 8.43 -21.88
CA ASP A 998 -9.49 8.21 -23.32
C ASP A 998 -10.13 9.33 -24.17
N CYS A 999 -10.36 10.49 -23.57
CA CYS A 999 -10.28 11.82 -24.17
C CYS A 999 -8.91 12.10 -24.83
N ARG A 1000 -8.29 11.10 -25.46
CA ARG A 1000 -7.11 11.16 -26.31
C ARG A 1000 -7.47 12.02 -27.52
N GLY A 1001 -7.29 13.32 -27.36
CA GLY A 1001 -7.73 14.30 -28.33
C GLY A 1001 -7.95 15.67 -27.71
N ILE A 1002 -6.94 16.20 -27.02
CA ILE A 1002 -6.56 17.62 -27.11
C ILE A 1002 -5.09 17.67 -27.52
#